data_AF-A0ABD1JGN5-F1
#
_entry.id   AF-A0ABD1JGN5-F1
#
_cell.length_a   1.000
_cell.length_b   1.000
_cell.length_c   1.000
_cell.angle_alpha   90.00
_cell.angle_beta   90.00
_cell.angle_gamma   90.00
#
_symmetry.space_group_name_H-M   'P 1'
#
loop_
_entity.id
_entity.type
_entity.pdbx_description
1 polymer ?
#
loop_
_entity_poly.entity_id
_entity_poly.type
_entity_poly.pdbx_seq_one_letter_code
_entity_poly.pdbx_strand_id
1 'polypeptide(L)'
;MKKKTEVTAKPNTNFQVKTSESLSEKMNLLDVSTSVRASFLSGMVEASASANYLNQKTSSTRQCRTTLKYHVTTEFKELMISELETPKPDAFDMTDATHVVAGVLYGADALMEFQETADDDSKKQDVKLEMSVMLNKIPFIDVSAKGSVNISDEEKKKVKNFSCRFYGDFGLKNLPSTFEEAVKAYKELPGLLGEKGEKAVPVKVWLYPLSKLGNFEDKLKRMISELLVSQAEKMIDYFHQAEIRTNDLLGKSKAIKAKDIVYKLEQFQSSLTIFTVEMLRKIAELIPAIREGKREESVLRDLLKTQKESGFSGKDMEKWLDEKETEIHTLTLHLKKLKYEIKPPGRELDMFLADPDVVDAFVFSFTSLSYEELYLKRISQKADNFKTGTRSSTHQQHLANVDPWYLKPDVKEAMYSSLNIFNKAPTNNKVISYISDPKYPGASVRWYRNAVLMKPQVKNILQLSTMTCVICYVFCVDSCELTLDRNTANKRVLLSNDNKVATCVNWDQPYPDNPARYRISASVASIEPLTGRRYFECEWGGVKAEIGVLCKSSVIDKIRGELGPWFEHSEKTCCLTCCTDKYTFSCLGDNNFHIDIPPSASQRIGVYVDAEADTVSFYSVSSDTLTHLYTYTTTFPVKPLYAAFNFTMHDCSVVLCKVT
;
A
#
# COMPACT_ATOMS: atom_id res chain seq x y z
N MET A 1 32.42 -60.95 5.27
CA MET A 1 31.54 -60.02 6.01
C MET A 1 30.21 -60.65 6.41
N LYS A 2 29.37 -61.20 5.50
CA LYS A 2 28.04 -61.78 5.86
C LYS A 2 28.02 -62.83 6.98
N LYS A 3 29.08 -63.62 7.19
CA LYS A 3 29.18 -64.62 8.27
C LYS A 3 29.46 -64.02 9.66
N LYS A 4 29.81 -62.72 9.73
CA LYS A 4 30.24 -62.00 10.95
C LYS A 4 29.31 -60.82 11.26
N THR A 5 28.03 -60.96 10.91
CA THR A 5 27.01 -59.95 11.12
C THR A 5 26.00 -60.46 12.15
N GLU A 6 25.86 -59.77 13.26
CA GLU A 6 24.81 -60.04 14.25
C GLU A 6 23.55 -59.28 13.86
N VAL A 7 22.38 -59.91 14.07
CA VAL A 7 21.08 -59.30 13.83
C VAL A 7 20.30 -59.29 15.15
N THR A 8 19.93 -58.11 15.60
CA THR A 8 19.14 -57.91 16.82
C THR A 8 17.81 -57.27 16.49
N ALA A 9 16.70 -57.84 16.97
CA ALA A 9 15.39 -57.20 16.86
C ALA A 9 15.37 -55.88 17.65
N LYS A 10 14.92 -54.80 16.99
CA LYS A 10 14.76 -53.45 17.56
C LYS A 10 13.42 -52.84 17.14
N PRO A 11 12.27 -53.48 17.45
CA PRO A 11 10.97 -52.93 17.12
C PRO A 11 10.70 -51.67 17.96
N ASN A 12 10.44 -50.55 17.31
CA ASN A 12 9.98 -49.32 17.95
C ASN A 12 9.07 -48.57 16.98
N THR A 13 8.05 -47.89 17.48
CA THR A 13 7.19 -47.02 16.68
C THR A 13 7.02 -45.70 17.41
N ASN A 14 7.30 -44.61 16.72
CA ASN A 14 7.22 -43.27 17.26
C ASN A 14 6.40 -42.38 16.32
N PHE A 15 5.72 -41.41 16.92
CA PHE A 15 4.88 -40.43 16.27
C PHE A 15 5.22 -39.05 16.82
N GLN A 16 5.38 -38.07 15.94
CA GLN A 16 5.59 -36.68 16.36
C GLN A 16 4.94 -35.70 15.39
N VAL A 17 4.41 -34.60 15.95
CA VAL A 17 3.88 -33.47 15.20
C VAL A 17 4.77 -32.26 15.45
N LYS A 18 5.23 -31.62 14.38
CA LYS A 18 6.07 -30.43 14.44
C LYS A 18 5.62 -29.41 13.42
N THR A 19 5.60 -28.15 13.83
CA THR A 19 5.70 -27.02 12.90
C THR A 19 7.15 -26.98 12.40
N SER A 20 7.35 -26.97 11.09
CA SER A 20 8.69 -26.99 10.51
C SER A 20 8.74 -26.02 9.35
N GLU A 21 9.38 -24.89 9.57
CA GLU A 21 9.44 -23.78 8.61
C GLU A 21 10.86 -23.53 8.12
N SER A 22 11.87 -23.85 8.93
CA SER A 22 13.29 -23.72 8.56
C SER A 22 13.89 -25.04 8.09
N LEU A 23 14.94 -24.96 7.26
CA LEU A 23 15.71 -26.15 6.86
C LEU A 23 16.27 -26.87 8.09
N SER A 24 16.69 -26.11 9.10
CA SER A 24 17.27 -26.63 10.33
C SER A 24 16.29 -27.49 11.13
N GLU A 25 15.04 -27.04 11.28
CA GLU A 25 13.96 -27.81 11.92
C GLU A 25 13.64 -29.10 11.16
N LYS A 26 13.63 -29.04 9.82
CA LYS A 26 13.39 -30.22 8.98
C LYS A 26 14.49 -31.27 9.13
N MET A 27 15.74 -30.84 9.13
CA MET A 27 16.88 -31.73 9.37
C MET A 27 16.86 -32.33 10.78
N ASN A 28 16.44 -31.56 11.79
CA ASN A 28 16.26 -32.08 13.15
C ASN A 28 15.13 -33.12 13.23
N LEU A 29 14.02 -32.90 12.51
CA LEU A 29 12.89 -33.85 12.44
C LEU A 29 13.33 -35.22 11.88
N LEU A 30 14.28 -35.22 10.97
CA LEU A 30 14.87 -36.41 10.35
C LEU A 30 16.14 -36.93 11.06
N ASP A 31 16.53 -36.37 12.21
CA ASP A 31 17.74 -36.75 12.96
C ASP A 31 19.03 -36.72 12.10
N VAL A 32 19.14 -35.74 11.19
CA VAL A 32 20.28 -35.61 10.29
C VAL A 32 21.49 -35.07 11.04
N SER A 33 22.58 -35.86 11.09
CA SER A 33 23.83 -35.45 11.75
C SER A 33 24.49 -34.25 11.08
N THR A 34 25.18 -33.40 11.85
CA THR A 34 25.86 -32.18 11.38
C THR A 34 26.75 -32.37 10.16
N SER A 35 27.50 -33.48 10.09
CA SER A 35 28.36 -33.76 8.93
C SER A 35 27.53 -34.02 7.67
N VAL A 36 26.43 -34.77 7.78
CA VAL A 36 25.54 -35.03 6.64
C VAL A 36 24.82 -33.74 6.21
N ARG A 37 24.44 -32.88 7.17
CA ARG A 37 23.87 -31.55 6.86
C ARG A 37 24.81 -30.74 5.98
N ALA A 38 26.10 -30.64 6.34
CA ALA A 38 27.10 -29.98 5.50
C ALA A 38 27.19 -30.58 4.08
N SER A 39 27.09 -31.91 3.97
CA SER A 39 27.08 -32.59 2.67
C SER A 39 25.83 -32.27 1.84
N PHE A 40 24.66 -32.19 2.48
CA PHE A 40 23.42 -31.80 1.84
C PHE A 40 23.49 -30.35 1.33
N LEU A 41 24.02 -29.43 2.13
CA LEU A 41 24.20 -28.03 1.73
C LEU A 41 25.15 -27.85 0.53
N SER A 42 26.09 -28.77 0.34
CA SER A 42 27.03 -28.76 -0.79
C SER A 42 26.55 -29.54 -2.00
N GLY A 43 25.35 -30.13 -1.96
CA GLY A 43 24.84 -30.99 -3.02
C GLY A 43 25.56 -32.33 -3.17
N MET A 44 26.40 -32.71 -2.20
CA MET A 44 27.07 -34.02 -2.17
C MET A 44 26.14 -35.16 -1.76
N VAL A 45 25.01 -34.83 -1.11
CA VAL A 45 24.00 -35.80 -0.68
C VAL A 45 22.66 -35.41 -1.31
N GLU A 46 22.10 -36.34 -2.07
CA GLU A 46 20.75 -36.24 -2.62
C GLU A 46 19.75 -36.87 -1.64
N ALA A 47 18.63 -36.19 -1.41
CA ALA A 47 17.54 -36.73 -0.61
C ALA A 47 16.61 -37.56 -1.52
N SER A 48 16.06 -38.64 -0.98
CA SER A 48 15.10 -39.49 -1.68
C SER A 48 14.00 -39.98 -0.74
N ALA A 49 12.88 -40.47 -1.29
CA ALA A 49 11.77 -41.05 -0.52
C ALA A 49 11.32 -40.14 0.64
N SER A 50 11.36 -40.60 1.91
CA SER A 50 11.02 -39.78 3.08
C SER A 50 11.86 -38.49 3.19
N ALA A 51 13.16 -38.57 2.86
CA ALA A 51 14.08 -37.44 2.95
C ALA A 51 13.81 -36.33 1.90
N ASN A 52 13.03 -36.61 0.83
CA ASN A 52 12.60 -35.57 -0.12
C ASN A 52 11.81 -34.42 0.54
N TYR A 53 11.30 -34.64 1.75
CA TYR A 53 10.77 -33.60 2.62
C TYR A 53 11.71 -32.40 2.81
N LEU A 54 13.02 -32.63 2.83
CA LEU A 54 14.04 -31.57 2.99
C LEU A 54 14.06 -30.59 1.81
N ASN A 55 13.70 -31.04 0.61
CA ASN A 55 13.71 -30.22 -0.60
C ASN A 55 12.48 -29.31 -0.71
N GLN A 56 11.50 -29.46 0.19
CA GLN A 56 10.26 -28.71 0.12
C GLN A 56 10.42 -27.30 0.68
N LYS A 57 9.95 -26.32 -0.08
CA LYS A 57 9.98 -24.89 0.26
C LYS A 57 8.58 -24.30 0.28
N THR A 58 8.34 -23.32 1.15
CA THR A 58 7.11 -22.50 1.14
C THR A 58 7.07 -21.57 -0.07
N SER A 59 5.88 -21.26 -0.56
CA SER A 59 5.70 -20.35 -1.71
C SER A 59 5.20 -18.95 -1.32
N SER A 60 4.74 -18.77 -0.08
CA SER A 60 4.20 -17.51 0.45
C SER A 60 4.44 -17.43 1.96
N THR A 61 4.55 -16.23 2.50
CA THR A 61 4.61 -15.98 3.94
C THR A 61 3.33 -16.39 4.65
N ARG A 62 2.18 -16.39 3.97
CA ARG A 62 0.88 -16.76 4.55
C ARG A 62 0.67 -18.26 4.66
N GLN A 63 1.51 -19.05 4.01
CA GLN A 63 1.40 -20.51 4.04
C GLN A 63 1.87 -21.05 5.39
N CYS A 64 0.96 -21.66 6.14
CA CYS A 64 1.22 -22.39 7.38
C CYS A 64 1.49 -23.86 7.07
N ARG A 65 2.46 -24.45 7.77
CA ARG A 65 2.83 -25.87 7.61
C ARG A 65 3.01 -26.57 8.94
N THR A 66 2.43 -27.76 9.05
CA THR A 66 2.62 -28.66 10.18
C THR A 66 2.83 -30.06 9.64
N THR A 67 3.89 -30.73 10.11
CA THR A 67 4.28 -32.05 9.63
C THR A 67 4.04 -33.09 10.73
N LEU A 68 3.37 -34.17 10.36
CA LEU A 68 3.29 -35.40 11.13
C LEU A 68 4.40 -36.34 10.64
N LYS A 69 5.27 -36.81 11.54
CA LYS A 69 6.24 -37.87 11.27
C LYS A 69 5.84 -39.15 12.00
N TYR A 70 5.73 -40.22 11.23
CA TYR A 70 5.68 -41.60 11.70
C TYR A 70 7.06 -42.24 11.46
N HIS A 71 7.64 -42.81 12.51
CA HIS A 71 8.94 -43.47 12.48
C HIS A 71 8.81 -44.87 13.05
N VAL A 72 9.29 -45.88 12.35
CA VAL A 72 9.30 -47.26 12.83
C VAL A 72 10.64 -47.90 12.58
N THR A 73 11.12 -48.69 13.54
CA THR A 73 12.34 -49.49 13.43
C THR A 73 12.00 -50.96 13.60
N THR A 74 12.78 -51.85 12.98
CA THR A 74 12.53 -53.30 12.96
C THR A 74 13.69 -54.09 13.55
N GLU A 75 14.86 -53.98 12.95
CA GLU A 75 16.06 -54.75 13.30
C GLU A 75 17.32 -53.91 13.16
N PHE A 76 18.35 -54.28 13.92
CA PHE A 76 19.69 -53.72 13.83
C PHE A 76 20.65 -54.81 13.36
N LYS A 77 21.46 -54.51 12.34
CA LYS A 77 22.50 -55.39 11.82
C LYS A 77 23.85 -54.78 12.12
N GLU A 78 24.67 -55.49 12.87
CA GLU A 78 26.01 -55.05 13.27
C GLU A 78 27.09 -55.96 12.71
N LEU A 79 28.15 -55.37 12.17
CA LEU A 79 29.34 -56.06 11.73
C LEU A 79 30.30 -56.21 12.92
N MET A 80 30.66 -57.44 13.25
CA MET A 80 31.62 -57.74 14.32
C MET A 80 33.05 -57.37 13.90
N ILE A 81 33.43 -56.11 14.12
CA ILE A 81 34.72 -55.57 13.67
C ILE A 81 35.90 -56.29 14.31
N SER A 82 35.81 -56.66 15.59
CA SER A 82 36.84 -57.41 16.31
C SER A 82 37.13 -58.77 15.69
N GLU A 83 36.16 -59.35 14.97
CA GLU A 83 36.31 -60.62 14.30
C GLU A 83 36.79 -60.48 12.86
N LEU A 84 36.88 -59.26 12.30
CA LEU A 84 37.35 -59.08 10.92
C LEU A 84 38.85 -59.36 10.81
N GLU A 85 39.24 -60.10 9.78
CA GLU A 85 40.65 -60.16 9.39
C GLU A 85 41.06 -58.80 8.83
N THR A 86 42.27 -58.32 9.15
CA THR A 86 42.79 -57.05 8.61
C THR A 86 42.79 -57.13 7.09
N PRO A 87 41.99 -56.31 6.39
CA PRO A 87 41.90 -56.41 4.94
C PRO A 87 43.21 -55.92 4.30
N LYS A 88 43.56 -56.52 3.15
CA LYS A 88 44.73 -56.09 2.38
C LYS A 88 44.52 -54.66 1.85
N PRO A 89 45.54 -53.79 1.91
CA PRO A 89 45.45 -52.41 1.42
C PRO A 89 44.91 -52.31 -0.01
N ASP A 90 45.42 -53.15 -0.91
CA ASP A 90 45.08 -53.20 -2.34
C ASP A 90 43.58 -53.37 -2.63
N ALA A 91 42.82 -53.94 -1.69
CA ALA A 91 41.37 -54.13 -1.84
C ALA A 91 40.57 -52.82 -1.78
N PHE A 92 41.16 -51.75 -1.25
CA PHE A 92 40.52 -50.44 -1.09
C PHE A 92 41.22 -49.32 -1.86
N ASP A 93 42.34 -49.60 -2.52
CA ASP A 93 43.08 -48.65 -3.38
C ASP A 93 42.22 -48.13 -4.55
N MET A 94 41.19 -48.89 -4.96
CA MET A 94 40.22 -48.50 -5.99
C MET A 94 39.05 -47.66 -5.48
N THR A 95 39.01 -47.28 -4.20
CA THR A 95 37.86 -46.59 -3.59
C THR A 95 38.25 -45.28 -2.90
N ASP A 96 37.40 -44.27 -3.01
CA ASP A 96 37.49 -43.03 -2.23
C ASP A 96 36.79 -43.10 -0.88
N ALA A 97 36.47 -44.31 -0.42
CA ALA A 97 35.83 -44.52 0.86
C ALA A 97 36.77 -44.14 2.01
N THR A 98 36.22 -43.46 3.02
CA THR A 98 36.90 -43.16 4.30
C THR A 98 36.45 -44.07 5.43
N HIS A 99 35.27 -44.68 5.28
CA HIS A 99 34.62 -45.48 6.29
C HIS A 99 33.99 -46.72 5.67
N VAL A 100 33.77 -47.74 6.51
CA VAL A 100 32.89 -48.87 6.21
C VAL A 100 31.63 -48.81 7.05
N VAL A 101 30.55 -49.41 6.55
CA VAL A 101 29.33 -49.57 7.32
C VAL A 101 29.55 -50.66 8.38
N ALA A 102 29.48 -50.26 9.64
CA ALA A 102 29.64 -51.14 10.80
C ALA A 102 28.30 -51.53 11.43
N GLY A 103 27.27 -50.71 11.27
CA GLY A 103 25.95 -50.99 11.79
C GLY A 103 24.87 -50.35 10.94
N VAL A 104 23.72 -51.01 10.83
CA VAL A 104 22.54 -50.49 10.12
C VAL A 104 21.29 -50.80 10.92
N LEU A 105 20.54 -49.76 11.28
CA LEU A 105 19.19 -49.88 11.82
C LEU A 105 18.21 -49.81 10.65
N TYR A 106 17.37 -50.83 10.54
CA TYR A 106 16.31 -50.93 9.54
C TYR A 106 14.98 -50.45 10.12
N GLY A 107 14.16 -49.87 9.24
CA GLY A 107 12.89 -49.26 9.60
C GLY A 107 12.22 -48.60 8.40
N ALA A 108 11.37 -47.61 8.66
CA ALA A 108 10.84 -46.71 7.65
C ALA A 108 10.35 -45.40 8.27
N ASP A 109 10.46 -44.30 7.53
CA ASP A 109 9.87 -43.02 7.86
C ASP A 109 8.71 -42.67 6.92
N ALA A 110 7.68 -42.03 7.48
CA ALA A 110 6.60 -41.39 6.72
C ALA A 110 6.33 -40.00 7.29
N LEU A 111 6.29 -39.01 6.42
CA LEU A 111 6.04 -37.61 6.71
C LEU A 111 4.81 -37.17 5.95
N MET A 112 3.81 -36.70 6.67
CA MET A 112 2.60 -36.08 6.14
C MET A 112 2.69 -34.58 6.44
N GLU A 113 3.09 -33.80 5.45
CA GLU A 113 3.18 -32.33 5.54
C GLU A 113 1.83 -31.73 5.19
N PHE A 114 1.16 -31.17 6.19
CA PHE A 114 -0.09 -30.45 6.01
C PHE A 114 0.17 -28.97 5.76
N GLN A 115 -0.62 -28.38 4.87
CA GLN A 115 -0.50 -26.98 4.46
C GLN A 115 -1.87 -26.30 4.39
N GLU A 116 -1.94 -25.07 4.91
CA GLU A 116 -3.07 -24.15 4.78
C GLU A 116 -2.55 -22.73 4.56
N THR A 117 -3.31 -21.88 3.85
CA THR A 117 -2.95 -20.46 3.69
C THR A 117 -3.79 -19.61 4.63
N ALA A 118 -3.16 -18.94 5.59
CA ALA A 118 -3.84 -18.02 6.50
C ALA A 118 -4.37 -16.80 5.76
N ASP A 119 -5.45 -16.18 6.23
CA ASP A 119 -6.03 -14.97 5.62
C ASP A 119 -5.09 -13.76 5.69
N ASP A 120 -4.40 -13.61 6.81
CA ASP A 120 -3.38 -12.60 7.04
C ASP A 120 -2.33 -13.09 8.05
N ASP A 121 -1.28 -12.30 8.27
CA ASP A 121 -0.17 -12.66 9.14
C ASP A 121 -0.56 -12.80 10.62
N SER A 122 -1.61 -12.09 11.07
CA SER A 122 -2.11 -12.18 12.45
C SER A 122 -2.78 -13.53 12.75
N LYS A 123 -3.32 -14.19 11.71
CA LYS A 123 -3.98 -15.50 11.81
C LYS A 123 -3.06 -16.69 11.67
N LYS A 124 -1.79 -16.50 11.29
CA LYS A 124 -0.86 -17.61 11.09
C LYS A 124 -0.69 -18.49 12.33
N GLN A 125 -0.56 -17.88 13.50
CA GLN A 125 -0.35 -18.64 14.73
C GLN A 125 -1.57 -19.47 15.11
N ASP A 126 -2.77 -18.90 14.96
CA ASP A 126 -4.03 -19.60 15.20
C ASP A 126 -4.16 -20.82 14.29
N VAL A 127 -3.92 -20.64 12.99
CA VAL A 127 -3.95 -21.73 11.99
C VAL A 127 -2.94 -22.82 12.33
N LYS A 128 -1.70 -22.47 12.68
CA LYS A 128 -0.66 -23.46 13.06
C LYS A 128 -1.03 -24.27 14.30
N LEU A 129 -1.60 -23.62 15.32
CA LEU A 129 -2.05 -24.28 16.53
C LEU A 129 -3.19 -25.25 16.22
N GLU A 130 -4.15 -24.83 15.41
CA GLU A 130 -5.28 -25.64 14.99
C GLU A 130 -4.84 -26.87 14.19
N MET A 131 -3.95 -26.70 13.20
CA MET A 131 -3.33 -27.81 12.47
C MET A 131 -2.63 -28.77 13.43
N SER A 132 -1.86 -28.26 14.39
CA SER A 132 -1.14 -29.10 15.35
C SER A 132 -2.10 -29.91 16.23
N VAL A 133 -3.19 -29.31 16.70
CA VAL A 133 -4.22 -30.02 17.48
C VAL A 133 -4.86 -31.13 16.65
N MET A 134 -5.24 -30.85 15.41
CA MET A 134 -5.87 -31.85 14.54
C MET A 134 -4.94 -32.99 14.16
N LEU A 135 -3.67 -32.71 13.86
CA LEU A 135 -2.68 -33.74 13.52
C LEU A 135 -2.38 -34.67 14.70
N ASN A 136 -2.33 -34.14 15.93
CA ASN A 136 -2.12 -34.96 17.14
C ASN A 136 -3.28 -35.94 17.41
N LYS A 137 -4.47 -35.70 16.84
CA LYS A 137 -5.61 -36.62 16.94
C LYS A 137 -5.51 -37.80 15.98
N ILE A 138 -4.76 -37.70 14.88
CA ILE A 138 -4.71 -38.72 13.80
C ILE A 138 -4.51 -40.16 14.32
N PRO A 139 -3.57 -40.44 15.26
CA PRO A 139 -3.39 -41.80 15.77
C PRO A 139 -4.64 -42.38 16.45
N PHE A 140 -5.49 -41.54 17.02
CA PHE A 140 -6.66 -41.91 17.83
C PHE A 140 -7.98 -41.90 17.06
N ILE A 141 -7.99 -41.43 15.81
CA ILE A 141 -9.21 -41.40 15.00
C ILE A 141 -9.50 -42.79 14.45
N ASP A 142 -10.75 -43.25 14.60
CA ASP A 142 -11.20 -44.52 14.04
C ASP A 142 -11.67 -44.37 12.58
N VAL A 143 -11.42 -45.41 11.79
CA VAL A 143 -11.94 -45.53 10.42
C VAL A 143 -13.02 -46.60 10.43
N SER A 144 -14.23 -46.23 10.01
CA SER A 144 -15.35 -47.16 9.97
C SER A 144 -15.13 -48.28 8.95
N ALA A 145 -15.88 -49.37 9.06
CA ALA A 145 -15.85 -50.47 8.08
C ALA A 145 -16.18 -50.02 6.64
N LYS A 146 -16.85 -48.87 6.46
CA LYS A 146 -17.14 -48.26 5.15
C LYS A 146 -16.05 -47.32 4.66
N GLY A 147 -14.93 -47.21 5.38
CA GLY A 147 -13.83 -46.32 5.07
C GLY A 147 -14.12 -44.84 5.37
N SER A 148 -15.10 -44.52 6.23
CA SER A 148 -15.33 -43.14 6.68
C SER A 148 -14.55 -42.84 7.95
N VAL A 149 -13.92 -41.66 8.01
CA VAL A 149 -13.14 -41.21 9.16
C VAL A 149 -14.09 -40.66 10.24
N ASN A 150 -13.94 -41.11 11.48
CA ASN A 150 -14.84 -40.73 12.58
C ASN A 150 -14.39 -39.43 13.25
N ILE A 151 -14.81 -38.29 12.69
CA ILE A 151 -14.57 -36.93 13.20
C ILE A 151 -15.87 -36.15 13.29
N SER A 152 -15.95 -35.22 14.25
CA SER A 152 -17.13 -34.36 14.45
C SER A 152 -17.35 -33.39 13.29
N ASP A 153 -18.57 -32.87 13.13
CA ASP A 153 -18.87 -31.92 12.06
C ASP A 153 -18.16 -30.57 12.24
N GLU A 154 -17.80 -30.20 13.48
CA GLU A 154 -16.94 -29.05 13.74
C GLU A 154 -15.52 -29.30 13.22
N GLU A 155 -14.94 -30.47 13.51
CA GLU A 155 -13.60 -30.84 13.03
C GLU A 155 -13.53 -30.95 11.51
N LYS A 156 -14.59 -31.47 10.86
CA LYS A 156 -14.68 -31.49 9.38
C LYS A 156 -14.56 -30.09 8.77
N LYS A 157 -15.16 -29.08 9.41
CA LYS A 157 -15.04 -27.68 8.94
C LYS A 157 -13.61 -27.17 9.05
N LYS A 158 -12.91 -27.53 10.13
CA LYS A 158 -11.53 -27.14 10.41
C LYS A 158 -10.56 -27.72 9.38
N VAL A 159 -10.66 -29.02 9.11
CA VAL A 159 -9.72 -29.71 8.22
C VAL A 159 -10.03 -29.53 6.73
N LYS A 160 -11.15 -28.91 6.38
CA LYS A 160 -11.59 -28.72 4.99
C LYS A 160 -10.56 -27.98 4.13
N ASN A 161 -9.83 -27.05 4.72
CA ASN A 161 -8.82 -26.25 4.02
C ASN A 161 -7.42 -26.86 4.05
N PHE A 162 -7.24 -27.98 4.77
CA PHE A 162 -5.94 -28.62 4.86
C PHE A 162 -5.66 -29.39 3.58
N SER A 163 -4.50 -29.12 2.99
CA SER A 163 -3.90 -29.97 1.97
C SER A 163 -2.78 -30.81 2.59
N CYS A 164 -2.61 -32.05 2.13
CA CYS A 164 -1.57 -32.96 2.59
C CYS A 164 -0.60 -33.29 1.46
N ARG A 165 0.71 -33.39 1.79
CA ARG A 165 1.73 -34.00 0.94
C ARG A 165 2.44 -35.10 1.70
N PHE A 166 2.60 -36.26 1.07
CA PHE A 166 3.23 -37.43 1.66
C PHE A 166 4.66 -37.63 1.13
N TYR A 167 5.59 -37.88 2.06
CA TYR A 167 6.97 -38.31 1.79
C TYR A 167 7.24 -39.52 2.66
N GLY A 168 7.56 -40.68 2.09
CA GLY A 168 7.79 -41.84 2.93
C GLY A 168 8.45 -42.99 2.20
N ASP A 169 8.95 -43.93 2.99
CA ASP A 169 9.62 -45.14 2.52
C ASP A 169 8.63 -46.29 2.27
N PHE A 170 7.33 -45.99 2.32
CA PHE A 170 6.23 -46.94 2.19
C PHE A 170 5.66 -46.93 0.78
N GLY A 171 5.44 -48.13 0.22
CA GLY A 171 4.72 -48.30 -1.04
C GLY A 171 3.21 -48.13 -0.91
N LEU A 172 2.74 -46.91 -0.69
CA LEU A 172 1.31 -46.58 -0.69
C LEU A 172 0.73 -46.65 -2.11
N LYS A 173 -0.47 -47.23 -2.25
CA LYS A 173 -1.19 -47.26 -3.54
C LYS A 173 -1.69 -45.89 -3.96
N ASN A 174 -2.20 -45.12 -2.99
CA ASN A 174 -2.72 -43.77 -3.19
C ASN A 174 -2.02 -42.85 -2.19
N LEU A 175 -1.48 -41.73 -2.69
CA LEU A 175 -0.85 -40.73 -1.84
C LEU A 175 -1.93 -39.81 -1.25
N PRO A 176 -1.93 -39.57 0.07
CA PRO A 176 -2.95 -38.72 0.68
C PRO A 176 -2.76 -37.25 0.29
N SER A 177 -3.88 -36.62 -0.08
CA SER A 177 -3.98 -35.21 -0.42
C SER A 177 -4.88 -34.41 0.52
N THR A 178 -5.73 -35.09 1.29
CA THR A 178 -6.64 -34.52 2.28
C THR A 178 -6.37 -35.06 3.69
N PHE A 179 -7.01 -34.46 4.71
CA PHE A 179 -6.91 -34.94 6.09
C PHE A 179 -7.48 -36.35 6.28
N GLU A 180 -8.63 -36.65 5.69
CA GLU A 180 -9.26 -37.96 5.80
C GLU A 180 -8.44 -39.04 5.10
N GLU A 181 -7.86 -38.74 3.93
CA GLU A 181 -6.94 -39.65 3.24
C GLU A 181 -5.68 -39.90 4.06
N ALA A 182 -5.13 -38.85 4.70
CA ALA A 182 -3.97 -38.98 5.56
C ALA A 182 -4.24 -39.86 6.79
N VAL A 183 -5.43 -39.76 7.41
CA VAL A 183 -5.82 -40.66 8.51
C VAL A 183 -5.86 -42.11 8.04
N LYS A 184 -6.43 -42.39 6.87
CA LYS A 184 -6.46 -43.75 6.30
C LYS A 184 -5.05 -44.27 6.03
N ALA A 185 -4.24 -43.47 5.33
CA ALA A 185 -2.86 -43.81 5.02
C ALA A 185 -2.07 -44.11 6.30
N TYR A 186 -2.25 -43.30 7.36
CA TYR A 186 -1.61 -43.51 8.66
C TYR A 186 -1.94 -44.87 9.27
N LYS A 187 -3.21 -45.29 9.21
CA LYS A 187 -3.66 -46.59 9.74
C LYS A 187 -3.14 -47.78 8.92
N GLU A 188 -2.82 -47.58 7.65
CA GLU A 188 -2.23 -48.61 6.79
C GLU A 188 -0.72 -48.81 7.06
N LEU A 189 0.02 -47.78 7.50
CA LEU A 189 1.49 -47.80 7.64
C LEU A 189 2.04 -49.04 8.37
N PRO A 190 1.51 -49.46 9.54
CA PRO A 190 2.07 -50.60 10.27
C PRO A 190 2.04 -51.91 9.47
N GLY A 191 1.03 -52.10 8.61
CA GLY A 191 0.89 -53.31 7.79
C GLY A 191 1.73 -53.31 6.52
N LEU A 192 2.30 -52.17 6.13
CA LEU A 192 3.00 -52.01 4.85
C LEU A 192 4.45 -52.49 4.88
N LEU A 193 5.04 -52.74 6.05
CA LEU A 193 6.40 -53.25 6.19
C LEU A 193 6.52 -54.77 6.00
N GLY A 194 5.40 -55.49 6.01
CA GLY A 194 5.37 -56.95 6.03
C GLY A 194 5.55 -57.52 7.44
N GLU A 195 5.16 -58.79 7.65
CA GLU A 195 5.11 -59.42 8.98
C GLU A 195 6.47 -59.46 9.68
N LYS A 196 7.57 -59.53 8.91
CA LYS A 196 8.94 -59.53 9.45
C LYS A 196 9.71 -58.25 9.10
N GLY A 197 9.03 -57.23 8.59
CA GLY A 197 9.69 -56.01 8.13
C GLY A 197 10.48 -56.20 6.83
N GLU A 198 10.05 -57.11 5.94
CA GLU A 198 10.74 -57.43 4.69
C GLU A 198 10.91 -56.23 3.76
N LYS A 199 10.08 -55.19 3.94
CA LYS A 199 10.15 -53.93 3.17
C LYS A 199 10.84 -52.79 3.93
N ALA A 200 11.41 -53.06 5.10
CA ALA A 200 12.15 -52.07 5.86
C ALA A 200 13.42 -51.63 5.12
N VAL A 201 13.69 -50.33 5.18
CA VAL A 201 14.87 -49.68 4.58
C VAL A 201 15.87 -49.25 5.67
N PRO A 202 17.15 -49.01 5.34
CA PRO A 202 18.09 -48.40 6.28
C PRO A 202 17.61 -47.02 6.73
N VAL A 203 17.40 -46.82 8.04
CA VAL A 203 16.99 -45.52 8.62
C VAL A 203 18.13 -44.85 9.40
N LYS A 204 19.11 -45.62 9.90
CA LYS A 204 20.30 -45.09 10.57
C LYS A 204 21.51 -45.98 10.31
N VAL A 205 22.66 -45.37 10.04
CA VAL A 205 23.90 -46.07 9.67
C VAL A 205 25.03 -45.63 10.58
N TRP A 206 25.79 -46.61 11.09
CA TRP A 206 27.01 -46.40 11.84
C TRP A 206 28.20 -46.70 10.95
N LEU A 207 29.11 -45.75 10.90
CA LEU A 207 30.30 -45.80 10.05
C LEU A 207 31.53 -46.01 10.92
N TYR A 208 32.42 -46.93 10.53
CA TYR A 208 33.69 -47.17 11.19
C TYR A 208 34.84 -46.72 10.30
N PRO A 209 35.80 -45.92 10.81
CA PRO A 209 36.91 -45.41 10.00
C PRO A 209 37.78 -46.53 9.43
N LEU A 210 38.08 -46.46 8.13
CA LEU A 210 38.98 -47.42 7.48
C LEU A 210 40.40 -47.37 8.07
N SER A 211 40.87 -46.19 8.46
CA SER A 211 42.16 -45.98 9.13
C SER A 211 42.33 -46.74 10.46
N LYS A 212 41.23 -47.24 11.04
CA LYS A 212 41.26 -48.09 12.25
C LYS A 212 41.18 -49.59 11.94
N LEU A 213 40.82 -49.98 10.71
CA LEU A 213 40.74 -51.38 10.26
C LEU A 213 42.07 -51.91 9.71
N GLY A 214 42.96 -51.00 9.30
CA GLY A 214 44.30 -51.29 8.80
C GLY A 214 45.12 -50.01 8.65
N ASN A 215 46.33 -50.10 8.11
CA ASN A 215 47.21 -48.96 7.85
C ASN A 215 46.78 -48.15 6.60
N PHE A 216 45.50 -47.78 6.52
CA PHE A 216 44.97 -46.93 5.45
C PHE A 216 45.19 -45.45 5.79
N GLU A 217 45.57 -44.66 4.80
CA GLU A 217 45.66 -43.21 4.99
C GLU A 217 44.26 -42.61 5.19
N ASP A 218 44.10 -41.74 6.19
CA ASP A 218 42.84 -41.04 6.40
C ASP A 218 42.61 -40.00 5.30
N LYS A 219 41.64 -40.24 4.40
CA LYS A 219 41.28 -39.27 3.35
C LYS A 219 40.42 -38.12 3.90
N LEU A 220 39.78 -38.27 5.06
CA LEU A 220 39.02 -37.21 5.73
C LEU A 220 39.94 -36.48 6.72
N LYS A 221 40.54 -35.38 6.27
CA LYS A 221 41.50 -34.61 7.07
C LYS A 221 40.84 -33.63 8.04
N ARG A 222 39.65 -33.10 7.72
CA ARG A 222 38.97 -32.10 8.56
C ARG A 222 37.45 -32.28 8.58
N MET A 223 36.84 -31.97 9.72
CA MET A 223 35.39 -31.84 9.87
C MET A 223 34.96 -30.38 9.76
N ILE A 224 33.73 -30.14 9.30
CA ILE A 224 33.12 -28.79 9.36
C ILE A 224 32.46 -28.63 10.72
N SER A 225 32.75 -27.53 11.42
CA SER A 225 32.15 -27.24 12.71
C SER A 225 30.65 -27.01 12.61
N GLU A 226 29.92 -27.47 13.63
CA GLU A 226 28.48 -27.30 13.75
C GLU A 226 28.04 -25.84 13.66
N LEU A 227 28.87 -24.93 14.20
CA LEU A 227 28.64 -23.50 14.11
C LEU A 227 28.54 -23.01 12.66
N LEU A 228 29.48 -23.41 11.79
CA LEU A 228 29.49 -22.97 10.40
C LEU A 228 28.35 -23.61 9.59
N VAL A 229 28.03 -24.88 9.87
CA VAL A 229 26.88 -25.55 9.26
C VAL A 229 25.58 -24.83 9.62
N SER A 230 25.37 -24.53 10.90
CA SER A 230 24.19 -23.79 11.35
C SER A 230 24.12 -22.38 10.76
N GLN A 231 25.26 -21.70 10.59
CA GLN A 231 25.30 -20.39 9.93
C GLN A 231 24.93 -20.47 8.44
N ALA A 232 25.39 -21.51 7.73
CA ALA A 232 25.02 -21.74 6.34
C ALA A 232 23.53 -22.08 6.17
N GLU A 233 22.96 -22.91 7.06
CA GLU A 233 21.51 -23.19 7.08
C GLU A 233 20.69 -21.93 7.28
N LYS A 234 21.01 -21.14 8.32
CA LYS A 234 20.31 -19.87 8.59
C LYS A 234 20.40 -18.89 7.42
N MET A 235 21.54 -18.85 6.74
CA MET A 235 21.70 -18.03 5.53
C MET A 235 20.73 -18.45 4.43
N ILE A 236 20.60 -19.76 4.18
CA ILE A 236 19.66 -20.30 3.19
C ILE A 236 18.22 -19.97 3.57
N ASP A 237 17.88 -20.10 4.86
CA ASP A 237 16.56 -19.71 5.36
C ASP A 237 16.30 -18.21 5.14
N TYR A 238 17.27 -17.33 5.40
CA TYR A 238 17.11 -15.89 5.12
C TYR A 238 16.88 -15.58 3.64
N PHE A 239 17.62 -16.23 2.74
CA PHE A 239 17.41 -16.05 1.29
C PHE A 239 16.01 -16.52 0.87
N HIS A 240 15.59 -17.69 1.36
CA HIS A 240 14.26 -18.23 1.08
C HIS A 240 13.14 -17.31 1.59
N GLN A 241 13.27 -16.81 2.84
CA GLN A 241 12.29 -15.89 3.42
C GLN A 241 12.21 -14.56 2.65
N ALA A 242 13.35 -14.02 2.23
CA ALA A 242 13.39 -12.81 1.41
C ALA A 242 12.72 -13.04 0.04
N GLU A 243 12.95 -14.19 -0.59
CA GLU A 243 12.33 -14.56 -1.87
C GLU A 243 10.80 -14.63 -1.77
N ILE A 244 10.26 -15.38 -0.79
CA ILE A 244 8.79 -15.51 -0.64
C ILE A 244 8.12 -14.17 -0.29
N ARG A 245 8.74 -13.36 0.59
CA ARG A 245 8.25 -12.02 0.93
C ARG A 245 8.19 -11.13 -0.31
N THR A 246 9.25 -11.17 -1.13
CA THR A 246 9.28 -10.42 -2.39
C THR A 246 8.16 -10.84 -3.33
N ASN A 247 7.90 -12.15 -3.46
CA ASN A 247 6.81 -12.68 -4.29
C ASN A 247 5.42 -12.21 -3.80
N ASP A 248 5.17 -12.23 -2.49
CA ASP A 248 3.91 -11.73 -1.93
C ASP A 248 3.74 -10.21 -2.17
N LEU A 249 4.81 -9.43 -1.99
CA LEU A 249 4.81 -7.99 -2.26
C LEU A 249 4.65 -7.68 -3.75
N LEU A 250 5.21 -8.50 -4.66
CA LEU A 250 4.99 -8.38 -6.10
C LEU A 250 3.51 -8.56 -6.44
N GLY A 251 2.84 -9.55 -5.85
CA GLY A 251 1.40 -9.76 -5.99
C GLY A 251 0.59 -8.54 -5.55
N LYS A 252 0.85 -8.03 -4.33
CA LYS A 252 0.21 -6.83 -3.78
C LYS A 252 0.44 -5.60 -4.67
N SER A 253 1.67 -5.41 -5.17
CA SER A 253 2.07 -4.26 -6.00
C SER A 253 1.44 -4.30 -7.40
N LYS A 254 1.33 -5.49 -8.00
CA LYS A 254 0.65 -5.70 -9.29
C LYS A 254 -0.86 -5.43 -9.18
N ALA A 255 -1.50 -5.82 -8.08
CA ALA A 255 -2.92 -5.58 -7.83
C ALA A 255 -3.27 -4.08 -7.80
N ILE A 256 -2.34 -3.23 -7.33
CA ILE A 256 -2.48 -1.77 -7.36
C ILE A 256 -1.84 -1.12 -8.60
N LYS A 257 -1.39 -1.89 -9.60
CA LYS A 257 -0.71 -1.41 -10.82
C LYS A 257 0.50 -0.48 -10.57
N ALA A 258 1.19 -0.59 -9.43
CA ALA A 258 2.33 0.26 -9.07
C ALA A 258 3.64 -0.24 -9.73
N LYS A 259 3.82 0.06 -11.02
CA LYS A 259 4.93 -0.47 -11.84
C LYS A 259 6.33 -0.18 -11.29
N ASP A 260 6.56 1.00 -10.71
CA ASP A 260 7.87 1.35 -10.14
C ASP A 260 8.23 0.45 -8.94
N ILE A 261 7.25 0.09 -8.10
CA ILE A 261 7.46 -0.83 -6.98
C ILE A 261 7.71 -2.25 -7.50
N VAL A 262 6.94 -2.68 -8.52
CA VAL A 262 7.16 -3.98 -9.17
C VAL A 262 8.59 -4.08 -9.70
N TYR A 263 9.06 -3.06 -10.42
CA TYR A 263 10.42 -3.00 -10.94
C TYR A 263 11.48 -3.12 -9.84
N LYS A 264 11.32 -2.40 -8.73
CA LYS A 264 12.24 -2.44 -7.58
C LYS A 264 12.29 -3.82 -6.92
N LEU A 265 11.15 -4.47 -6.75
CA LEU A 265 11.06 -5.82 -6.21
C LEU A 265 11.69 -6.86 -7.16
N GLU A 266 11.49 -6.71 -8.48
CA GLU A 266 12.12 -7.57 -9.49
C GLU A 266 13.66 -7.40 -9.53
N GLN A 267 14.16 -6.17 -9.36
CA GLN A 267 15.60 -5.92 -9.23
C GLN A 267 16.19 -6.57 -7.98
N PHE A 268 15.51 -6.45 -6.84
CA PHE A 268 15.90 -7.14 -5.60
C PHE A 268 15.94 -8.65 -5.82
N GLN A 269 14.88 -9.23 -6.38
CA GLN A 269 14.77 -10.65 -6.65
C GLN A 269 15.92 -11.14 -7.55
N SER A 270 16.17 -10.47 -8.67
CA SER A 270 17.26 -10.82 -9.59
C SER A 270 18.62 -10.80 -8.88
N SER A 271 18.89 -9.77 -8.09
CA SER A 271 20.15 -9.63 -7.35
C SER A 271 20.31 -10.72 -6.29
N LEU A 272 19.24 -11.03 -5.55
CA LEU A 272 19.19 -12.10 -4.56
C LEU A 272 19.42 -13.48 -5.19
N THR A 273 18.79 -13.76 -6.34
CA THR A 273 18.95 -15.02 -7.07
C THR A 273 20.40 -15.21 -7.51
N ILE A 274 21.01 -14.19 -8.13
CA ILE A 274 22.42 -14.24 -8.55
C ILE A 274 23.33 -14.51 -7.35
N PHE A 275 23.14 -13.76 -6.27
CA PHE A 275 23.97 -13.91 -5.07
C PHE A 275 23.79 -15.29 -4.42
N THR A 276 22.56 -15.79 -4.33
CA THR A 276 22.23 -17.10 -3.75
C THR A 276 22.91 -18.24 -4.51
N VAL A 277 22.79 -18.24 -5.84
CA VAL A 277 23.39 -19.28 -6.69
C VAL A 277 24.91 -19.30 -6.53
N GLU A 278 25.56 -18.14 -6.56
CA GLU A 278 27.01 -18.06 -6.40
C GLU A 278 27.49 -18.43 -4.99
N MET A 279 26.72 -18.07 -3.96
CA MET A 279 27.02 -18.46 -2.58
C MET A 279 26.96 -19.99 -2.42
N LEU A 280 25.88 -20.61 -2.91
CA LEU A 280 25.70 -22.06 -2.83
C LEU A 280 26.77 -22.81 -3.64
N ARG A 281 27.13 -22.31 -4.83
CA ARG A 281 28.23 -22.87 -5.64
C ARG A 281 29.56 -22.86 -4.88
N LYS A 282 29.93 -21.73 -4.28
CA LYS A 282 31.18 -21.62 -3.50
C LYS A 282 31.16 -22.51 -2.25
N ILE A 283 30.01 -22.65 -1.57
CA ILE A 283 29.87 -23.60 -0.46
C ILE A 283 30.06 -25.04 -0.95
N ALA A 284 29.46 -25.40 -2.08
CA ALA A 284 29.61 -26.71 -2.71
C ALA A 284 31.06 -27.04 -3.09
N GLU A 285 31.85 -26.05 -3.47
CA GLU A 285 33.29 -26.22 -3.75
C GLU A 285 34.15 -26.31 -2.47
N LEU A 286 33.83 -25.52 -1.45
CA LEU A 286 34.66 -25.43 -0.23
C LEU A 286 34.49 -26.62 0.71
N ILE A 287 33.27 -27.14 0.90
CA ILE A 287 33.03 -28.22 1.88
C ILE A 287 33.87 -29.48 1.55
N PRO A 288 33.87 -30.01 0.30
CA PRO A 288 34.75 -31.12 -0.07
C PRO A 288 36.23 -30.79 0.10
N ALA A 289 36.66 -29.61 -0.38
CA ALA A 289 38.07 -29.20 -0.31
C ALA A 289 38.60 -29.06 1.13
N ILE A 290 37.76 -28.63 2.07
CA ILE A 290 38.13 -28.56 3.49
C ILE A 290 38.27 -29.99 4.04
N ARG A 291 37.31 -30.88 3.74
CA ARG A 291 37.34 -32.28 4.19
C ARG A 291 38.56 -33.04 3.70
N GLU A 292 38.97 -32.81 2.46
CA GLU A 292 40.18 -33.41 1.86
C GLU A 292 41.48 -32.79 2.38
N GLY A 293 41.42 -31.75 3.20
CA GLY A 293 42.60 -31.08 3.73
C GLY A 293 43.19 -30.01 2.80
N LYS A 294 42.62 -29.78 1.62
CA LYS A 294 43.10 -28.81 0.60
C LYS A 294 42.88 -27.34 0.98
N ARG A 295 41.95 -27.08 1.89
CA ARG A 295 41.61 -25.75 2.41
C ARG A 295 41.40 -25.79 3.92
N GLU A 296 41.65 -24.65 4.56
CA GLU A 296 41.32 -24.45 5.98
C GLU A 296 39.84 -24.09 6.14
N GLU A 297 39.26 -24.47 7.28
CA GLU A 297 37.86 -24.18 7.61
C GLU A 297 37.58 -22.66 7.67
N SER A 298 38.60 -21.85 7.99
CA SER A 298 38.51 -20.39 8.00
C SER A 298 38.02 -19.80 6.68
N VAL A 299 38.29 -20.44 5.54
CA VAL A 299 37.84 -19.96 4.22
C VAL A 299 36.31 -20.00 4.11
N LEU A 300 35.66 -21.02 4.68
CA LEU A 300 34.20 -21.07 4.75
C LEU A 300 33.63 -20.00 5.69
N ARG A 301 34.32 -19.75 6.82
CA ARG A 301 33.97 -18.66 7.75
C ARG A 301 34.03 -17.30 7.07
N ASP A 302 35.08 -17.03 6.29
CA ASP A 302 35.25 -15.78 5.56
C ASP A 302 34.22 -15.61 4.44
N LEU A 303 33.84 -16.70 3.77
CA LEU A 303 32.75 -16.71 2.79
C LEU A 303 31.41 -16.32 3.44
N LEU A 304 31.04 -16.95 4.57
CA LEU A 304 29.82 -16.62 5.30
C LEU A 304 29.85 -15.20 5.87
N LYS A 305 31.02 -14.69 6.27
CA LYS A 305 31.21 -13.29 6.67
C LYS A 305 30.97 -12.32 5.51
N THR A 306 31.41 -12.67 4.30
CA THR A 306 31.18 -11.86 3.09
C THR A 306 29.70 -11.63 2.83
N GLN A 307 28.83 -12.61 3.13
CA GLN A 307 27.37 -12.46 3.05
C GLN A 307 26.82 -11.47 4.08
N LYS A 308 27.34 -11.45 5.31
CA LYS A 308 26.89 -10.51 6.33
C LYS A 308 27.21 -9.05 5.96
N GLU A 309 28.26 -8.85 5.18
CA GLU A 309 28.76 -7.54 4.75
C GLU A 309 28.29 -7.15 3.33
N SER A 310 27.48 -8.00 2.66
CA SER A 310 27.07 -7.79 1.27
C SER A 310 25.80 -6.95 1.09
N GLY A 311 25.06 -6.68 2.18
CA GLY A 311 23.70 -6.16 2.11
C GLY A 311 22.64 -7.24 1.86
N PHE A 312 23.05 -8.50 1.66
CA PHE A 312 22.18 -9.68 1.67
C PHE A 312 22.18 -10.37 3.05
N SER A 313 22.51 -9.64 4.11
CA SER A 313 22.32 -10.15 5.48
C SER A 313 20.83 -10.25 5.78
N GLY A 314 20.43 -11.20 6.65
CA GLY A 314 19.01 -11.34 7.04
C GLY A 314 18.44 -10.01 7.53
N LYS A 315 19.19 -9.29 8.37
CA LYS A 315 18.82 -7.98 8.90
C LYS A 315 18.65 -6.91 7.82
N ASP A 316 19.55 -6.83 6.86
CA ASP A 316 19.49 -5.80 5.81
C ASP A 316 18.31 -6.04 4.86
N MET A 317 18.09 -7.30 4.46
CA MET A 317 16.96 -7.67 3.60
C MET A 317 15.63 -7.48 4.30
N GLU A 318 15.52 -7.92 5.56
CA GLU A 318 14.31 -7.77 6.38
C GLU A 318 13.92 -6.30 6.51
N LYS A 319 14.87 -5.44 6.86
CA LYS A 319 14.64 -4.00 6.96
C LYS A 319 14.09 -3.40 5.65
N TRP A 320 14.71 -3.70 4.51
CA TRP A 320 14.25 -3.16 3.23
C TRP A 320 12.87 -3.71 2.84
N LEU A 321 12.60 -4.99 3.08
CA LEU A 321 11.30 -5.60 2.81
C LEU A 321 10.20 -5.04 3.72
N ASP A 322 10.50 -4.73 4.99
CA ASP A 322 9.57 -4.06 5.91
C ASP A 322 9.24 -2.63 5.44
N GLU A 323 10.24 -1.91 4.95
CA GLU A 323 10.05 -0.59 4.33
C GLU A 323 9.13 -0.69 3.09
N LYS A 324 9.38 -1.66 2.20
CA LYS A 324 8.52 -1.91 1.02
C LYS A 324 7.09 -2.28 1.40
N GLU A 325 6.93 -3.14 2.39
CA GLU A 325 5.63 -3.54 2.89
C GLU A 325 4.84 -2.35 3.44
N THR A 326 5.51 -1.48 4.21
CA THR A 326 4.93 -0.25 4.76
C THR A 326 4.52 0.73 3.65
N GLU A 327 5.36 0.89 2.62
CA GLU A 327 5.07 1.72 1.45
C GLU A 327 3.81 1.22 0.71
N ILE A 328 3.77 -0.07 0.36
CA ILE A 328 2.65 -0.70 -0.35
C ILE A 328 1.36 -0.62 0.50
N HIS A 329 1.46 -0.85 1.80
CA HIS A 329 0.35 -0.73 2.73
C HIS A 329 -0.19 0.70 2.75
N THR A 330 0.69 1.69 2.87
CA THR A 330 0.33 3.11 2.89
C THR A 330 -0.40 3.51 1.60
N LEU A 331 0.10 3.09 0.43
CA LEU A 331 -0.57 3.34 -0.85
C LEU A 331 -1.94 2.69 -0.90
N THR A 332 -2.03 1.42 -0.49
CA THR A 332 -3.28 0.65 -0.50
C THR A 332 -4.36 1.34 0.34
N LEU A 333 -4.01 1.90 1.51
CA LEU A 333 -4.94 2.66 2.33
C LEU A 333 -5.46 3.93 1.62
N HIS A 334 -4.59 4.66 0.94
CA HIS A 334 -4.99 5.86 0.19
C HIS A 334 -5.86 5.52 -1.04
N LEU A 335 -5.50 4.48 -1.77
CA LEU A 335 -6.28 3.98 -2.92
C LEU A 335 -7.70 3.58 -2.51
N LYS A 336 -7.84 2.88 -1.36
CA LYS A 336 -9.15 2.52 -0.79
C LYS A 336 -10.02 3.75 -0.45
N LYS A 337 -9.40 4.85 -0.03
CA LYS A 337 -10.12 6.12 0.24
C LYS A 337 -10.54 6.83 -1.05
N LEU A 338 -9.71 6.79 -2.09
CA LEU A 338 -9.96 7.46 -3.36
C LEU A 338 -11.09 6.80 -4.15
N LYS A 339 -11.12 5.46 -4.27
CA LYS A 339 -12.16 4.72 -5.03
C LYS A 339 -12.30 5.13 -6.51
N TYR A 340 -11.24 5.62 -7.14
CA TYR A 340 -11.20 5.93 -8.58
C TYR A 340 -10.36 4.90 -9.34
N GLU A 341 -10.54 4.83 -10.66
CA GLU A 341 -9.77 3.93 -11.50
C GLU A 341 -8.28 4.31 -11.53
N ILE A 342 -7.42 3.31 -11.46
CA ILE A 342 -5.97 3.46 -11.57
C ILE A 342 -5.57 3.37 -13.05
N LYS A 343 -5.06 4.48 -13.58
CA LYS A 343 -4.48 4.63 -14.93
C LYS A 343 -2.99 4.98 -14.80
N PRO A 344 -2.09 3.97 -14.75
CA PRO A 344 -0.65 4.19 -14.66
C PRO A 344 -0.11 5.03 -15.83
N PRO A 345 1.04 5.71 -15.68
CA PRO A 345 1.64 6.49 -16.76
C PRO A 345 1.92 5.63 -18.01
N GLY A 346 1.79 6.26 -19.19
CA GLY A 346 1.84 5.63 -20.50
C GLY A 346 0.46 5.30 -21.05
N ARG A 347 0.36 4.24 -21.86
CA ARG A 347 -0.82 3.90 -22.69
C ARG A 347 -2.19 4.07 -22.00
N GLU A 348 -2.37 3.57 -20.77
CA GLU A 348 -3.66 3.64 -20.08
C GLU A 348 -4.08 5.08 -19.75
N LEU A 349 -3.14 5.89 -19.27
CA LEU A 349 -3.39 7.30 -18.99
C LEU A 349 -3.52 8.11 -20.28
N ASP A 350 -2.66 7.86 -21.26
CA ASP A 350 -2.66 8.57 -22.54
C ASP A 350 -3.98 8.35 -23.29
N MET A 351 -4.51 7.12 -23.29
CA MET A 351 -5.81 6.81 -23.89
C MET A 351 -6.97 7.50 -23.17
N PHE A 352 -6.93 7.60 -21.83
CA PHE A 352 -7.95 8.32 -21.07
C PHE A 352 -7.92 9.83 -21.35
N LEU A 353 -6.73 10.42 -21.43
CA LEU A 353 -6.58 11.86 -21.68
C LEU A 353 -6.88 12.25 -23.13
N ALA A 354 -6.70 11.33 -24.09
CA ALA A 354 -6.95 11.55 -25.50
C ALA A 354 -8.42 11.30 -25.92
N ASP A 355 -9.26 10.83 -25.00
CA ASP A 355 -10.69 10.64 -25.26
C ASP A 355 -11.36 12.01 -25.56
N PRO A 356 -12.00 12.19 -26.73
CA PRO A 356 -12.66 13.45 -27.08
C PRO A 356 -13.73 13.91 -26.08
N ASP A 357 -14.34 12.99 -25.32
CA ASP A 357 -15.34 13.31 -24.30
C ASP A 357 -14.69 13.84 -23.00
N VAL A 358 -13.37 13.72 -22.87
CA VAL A 358 -12.59 14.15 -21.71
C VAL A 358 -11.99 15.55 -21.95
N VAL A 359 -12.82 16.57 -21.78
CA VAL A 359 -12.40 17.98 -21.93
C VAL A 359 -11.52 18.43 -20.77
N ASP A 360 -11.97 18.24 -19.52
CA ASP A 360 -11.22 18.56 -18.31
C ASP A 360 -11.03 17.28 -17.48
N ALA A 361 -9.78 17.00 -17.11
CA ALA A 361 -9.42 15.83 -16.32
C ALA A 361 -8.51 16.19 -15.13
N PHE A 362 -8.80 15.57 -13.99
CA PHE A 362 -7.95 15.68 -12.80
C PHE A 362 -7.32 14.32 -12.52
N VAL A 363 -6.00 14.31 -12.33
CA VAL A 363 -5.23 13.10 -12.07
C VAL A 363 -4.59 13.22 -10.70
N PHE A 364 -5.01 12.37 -9.75
CA PHE A 364 -4.32 12.21 -8.48
C PHE A 364 -3.09 11.34 -8.71
N SER A 365 -1.89 11.91 -8.57
CA SER A 365 -0.65 11.20 -8.86
C SER A 365 0.18 11.00 -7.61
N PHE A 366 0.56 9.76 -7.30
CA PHE A 366 1.66 9.51 -6.36
C PHE A 366 3.00 9.77 -7.05
N THR A 367 3.82 10.62 -6.46
CA THR A 367 4.96 11.25 -7.15
C THR A 367 6.32 10.69 -6.75
N SER A 368 6.39 9.94 -5.65
CA SER A 368 7.65 9.50 -5.04
C SER A 368 8.06 8.06 -5.35
N LEU A 369 7.24 7.28 -6.08
CA LEU A 369 7.48 5.84 -6.25
C LEU A 369 8.72 5.51 -7.08
N SER A 370 9.08 6.35 -8.03
CA SER A 370 10.20 6.12 -8.95
C SER A 370 11.58 6.46 -8.37
N TYR A 371 11.65 7.05 -7.17
CA TYR A 371 12.91 7.55 -6.60
C TYR A 371 13.95 6.41 -6.46
N GLU A 372 15.21 6.73 -6.77
CA GLU A 372 16.33 5.79 -6.70
C GLU A 372 16.53 5.28 -5.26
N GLU A 373 16.78 3.98 -5.12
CA GLU A 373 17.05 3.35 -3.82
C GLU A 373 18.50 2.88 -3.76
N LEU A 374 19.29 3.55 -2.92
CA LEU A 374 20.71 3.26 -2.74
C LEU A 374 20.96 1.79 -2.31
N TYR A 375 20.04 1.21 -1.55
CA TYR A 375 20.11 -0.18 -1.15
C TYR A 375 20.14 -1.12 -2.37
N LEU A 376 19.21 -0.97 -3.32
CA LEU A 376 19.12 -1.79 -4.53
C LEU A 376 20.39 -1.65 -5.39
N LYS A 377 20.88 -0.43 -5.58
CA LYS A 377 22.12 -0.17 -6.31
C LYS A 377 23.30 -0.91 -5.70
N ARG A 378 23.44 -0.84 -4.37
CA ARG A 378 24.53 -1.49 -3.62
C ARG A 378 24.47 -3.01 -3.76
N ILE A 379 23.31 -3.63 -3.56
CA ILE A 379 23.19 -5.09 -3.62
C ILE A 379 23.35 -5.62 -5.06
N SER A 380 22.88 -4.88 -6.07
CA SER A 380 23.05 -5.24 -7.48
C SER A 380 24.53 -5.28 -7.85
N GLN A 381 25.26 -4.20 -7.55
CA GLN A 381 26.71 -4.14 -7.77
C GLN A 381 27.45 -5.23 -6.97
N LYS A 382 27.02 -5.50 -5.74
CA LYS A 382 27.64 -6.55 -4.92
C LYS A 382 27.40 -7.94 -5.50
N ALA A 383 26.21 -8.23 -6.02
CA ALA A 383 25.89 -9.50 -6.68
C ALA A 383 26.75 -9.70 -7.94
N ASP A 384 26.88 -8.68 -8.79
CA ASP A 384 27.70 -8.73 -10.00
C ASP A 384 29.19 -8.92 -9.69
N ASN A 385 29.71 -8.19 -8.69
CA ASN A 385 31.09 -8.35 -8.23
C ASN A 385 31.34 -9.76 -7.65
N PHE A 386 30.35 -10.29 -6.91
CA PHE A 386 30.46 -11.61 -6.30
C PHE A 386 30.48 -12.73 -7.33
N LYS A 387 29.71 -12.57 -8.41
CA LYS A 387 29.70 -13.46 -9.59
C LYS A 387 31.00 -13.41 -10.39
N THR A 388 31.52 -12.21 -10.67
CA THR A 388 32.71 -12.01 -11.51
C THR A 388 34.03 -12.21 -10.77
N GLY A 389 34.02 -12.22 -9.42
CA GLY A 389 35.24 -12.28 -8.61
C GLY A 389 36.01 -10.96 -8.54
N THR A 390 35.42 -9.86 -9.01
CA THR A 390 36.06 -8.54 -9.05
C THR A 390 36.12 -7.92 -7.65
N ARG A 391 37.31 -7.47 -7.22
CA ARG A 391 37.47 -6.67 -6.00
C ARG A 391 37.02 -5.24 -6.28
N SER A 392 35.99 -4.77 -5.56
CA SER A 392 35.57 -3.37 -5.64
C SER A 392 36.54 -2.47 -4.86
N SER A 393 37.12 -1.47 -5.52
CA SER A 393 37.76 -0.31 -4.90
C SER A 393 36.72 0.79 -4.73
N THR A 394 35.92 0.73 -3.67
CA THR A 394 34.99 1.83 -3.35
C THR A 394 34.98 2.06 -1.85
N HIS A 395 35.49 3.22 -1.45
CA HIS A 395 35.24 3.80 -0.14
C HIS A 395 33.73 3.81 0.12
N GLN A 396 33.31 3.05 1.12
CA GLN A 396 31.97 3.14 1.68
C GLN A 396 31.84 4.51 2.34
N GLN A 397 31.29 5.49 1.64
CA GLN A 397 30.67 6.60 2.36
C GLN A 397 29.46 6.02 3.10
N HIS A 398 29.55 6.03 4.43
CA HIS A 398 28.42 5.82 5.32
C HIS A 398 27.41 6.93 5.04
N LEU A 399 26.54 6.73 4.05
CA LEU A 399 25.42 7.64 3.79
C LEU A 399 24.36 7.36 4.85
N ALA A 400 23.99 8.42 5.56
CA ALA A 400 22.95 8.37 6.58
C ALA A 400 21.68 7.75 5.99
N ASN A 401 21.00 6.96 6.82
CA ASN A 401 19.70 6.38 6.52
C ASN A 401 18.75 7.55 6.19
N VAL A 402 18.41 7.75 4.91
CA VAL A 402 17.44 8.78 4.53
C VAL A 402 16.07 8.21 4.86
N ASP A 403 15.31 8.92 5.70
CA ASP A 403 13.96 8.47 6.05
C ASP A 403 13.11 8.25 4.79
N PRO A 404 12.41 7.10 4.69
CA PRO A 404 11.49 6.84 3.60
C PRO A 404 10.50 7.99 3.40
N TRP A 405 10.21 8.30 2.13
CA TRP A 405 9.40 9.48 1.78
C TRP A 405 8.03 9.51 2.47
N TYR A 406 7.40 8.35 2.66
CA TYR A 406 6.07 8.21 3.28
C TYR A 406 6.07 8.42 4.80
N LEU A 407 7.23 8.47 5.45
CA LEU A 407 7.34 8.79 6.88
C LEU A 407 7.45 10.30 7.14
N LYS A 408 7.87 11.08 6.13
CA LYS A 408 8.15 12.50 6.29
C LYS A 408 6.85 13.30 6.56
N PRO A 409 6.80 14.17 7.60
CA PRO A 409 5.59 14.90 7.96
C PRO A 409 5.03 15.80 6.84
N ASP A 410 5.90 16.53 6.16
CA ASP A 410 5.59 17.40 5.02
C ASP A 410 4.95 16.62 3.86
N VAL A 411 5.43 15.40 3.60
CA VAL A 411 4.85 14.51 2.59
C VAL A 411 3.46 14.04 2.99
N LYS A 412 3.25 13.67 4.27
CA LYS A 412 1.91 13.30 4.76
C LYS A 412 0.92 14.45 4.58
N GLU A 413 1.31 15.68 4.94
CA GLU A 413 0.50 16.88 4.72
C GLU A 413 0.19 17.11 3.23
N ALA A 414 1.18 16.97 2.35
CA ALA A 414 1.01 17.09 0.90
C ALA A 414 0.02 16.05 0.35
N MET A 415 0.07 14.82 0.84
CA MET A 415 -0.87 13.75 0.48
C MET A 415 -2.30 14.08 0.92
N TYR A 416 -2.49 14.52 2.17
CA TYR A 416 -3.81 14.92 2.68
C TYR A 416 -4.39 16.13 1.93
N SER A 417 -3.56 17.14 1.69
CA SER A 417 -3.96 18.34 0.93
C SER A 417 -4.37 17.99 -0.50
N SER A 418 -3.56 17.19 -1.18
CA SER A 418 -3.86 16.71 -2.55
C SER A 418 -5.16 15.89 -2.58
N LEU A 419 -5.42 15.05 -1.58
CA LEU A 419 -6.65 14.26 -1.50
C LEU A 419 -7.89 15.16 -1.37
N ASN A 420 -7.82 16.20 -0.53
CA ASN A 420 -8.92 17.16 -0.35
C ASN A 420 -9.20 17.95 -1.65
N ILE A 421 -8.14 18.40 -2.33
CA ILE A 421 -8.24 19.11 -3.61
C ILE A 421 -8.86 18.19 -4.67
N PHE A 422 -8.37 16.96 -4.79
CA PHE A 422 -8.87 16.02 -5.78
C PHE A 422 -10.35 15.69 -5.58
N ASN A 423 -10.78 15.49 -4.33
CA ASN A 423 -12.19 15.24 -4.02
C ASN A 423 -13.11 16.41 -4.40
N LYS A 424 -12.64 17.65 -4.24
CA LYS A 424 -13.38 18.87 -4.58
C LYS A 424 -13.38 19.20 -6.08
N ALA A 425 -12.59 18.52 -6.91
CA ALA A 425 -12.47 18.85 -8.33
C ALA A 425 -13.82 18.74 -9.07
N PRO A 426 -14.17 19.68 -9.97
CA PRO A 426 -15.53 19.89 -10.49
C PRO A 426 -15.85 19.09 -11.76
N THR A 427 -15.33 17.86 -11.88
CA THR A 427 -15.57 16.97 -13.03
C THR A 427 -15.61 15.53 -12.57
N ASN A 428 -16.28 14.65 -13.31
CA ASN A 428 -16.26 13.20 -13.07
C ASN A 428 -15.04 12.52 -13.70
N ASN A 429 -14.29 13.22 -14.58
CA ASN A 429 -13.09 12.71 -15.23
C ASN A 429 -11.89 12.72 -14.26
N LYS A 430 -11.94 11.82 -13.27
CA LYS A 430 -10.97 11.70 -12.19
C LYS A 430 -10.33 10.32 -12.21
N VAL A 431 -9.01 10.27 -12.27
CA VAL A 431 -8.23 9.02 -12.26
C VAL A 431 -7.04 9.11 -11.31
N ILE A 432 -6.53 7.94 -10.92
CA ILE A 432 -5.33 7.81 -10.08
C ILE A 432 -4.15 7.38 -10.96
N SER A 433 -2.97 7.97 -10.75
CA SER A 433 -1.75 7.60 -11.47
C SER A 433 -0.50 7.63 -10.56
N TYR A 434 0.65 7.32 -11.17
CA TYR A 434 1.97 7.19 -10.54
C TYR A 434 3.03 8.04 -11.26
N ILE A 435 2.66 9.22 -11.72
CA ILE A 435 3.56 10.16 -12.41
C ILE A 435 4.52 10.74 -11.38
N SER A 436 5.81 10.45 -11.55
CA SER A 436 6.83 10.92 -10.64
C SER A 436 7.07 12.42 -10.75
N ASP A 437 7.26 13.09 -9.61
CA ASP A 437 7.55 14.52 -9.55
C ASP A 437 8.34 14.88 -8.28
N PRO A 438 9.68 14.99 -8.36
CA PRO A 438 10.53 15.37 -7.24
C PRO A 438 10.20 16.72 -6.61
N LYS A 439 9.52 17.63 -7.34
CA LYS A 439 9.16 18.96 -6.83
C LYS A 439 7.98 18.91 -5.86
N TYR A 440 7.16 17.86 -5.92
CA TYR A 440 5.96 17.71 -5.11
C TYR A 440 5.93 16.29 -4.51
N PRO A 441 6.77 16.00 -3.50
CA PRO A 441 6.91 14.65 -2.96
C PRO A 441 5.61 14.16 -2.28
N GLY A 442 5.33 12.87 -2.43
CA GLY A 442 4.15 12.20 -1.89
C GLY A 442 3.05 12.08 -2.92
N ALA A 443 2.27 13.14 -3.08
CA ALA A 443 1.21 13.19 -4.08
C ALA A 443 1.01 14.59 -4.65
N SER A 444 0.44 14.62 -5.85
CA SER A 444 0.04 15.83 -6.56
C SER A 444 -1.32 15.67 -7.23
N VAL A 445 -2.03 16.78 -7.40
CA VAL A 445 -3.23 16.84 -8.25
C VAL A 445 -2.89 17.58 -9.52
N ARG A 446 -2.88 16.85 -10.64
CA ARG A 446 -2.58 17.37 -11.96
C ARG A 446 -3.89 17.68 -12.70
N TRP A 447 -3.94 18.80 -13.39
CA TRP A 447 -5.10 19.19 -14.21
C TRP A 447 -4.72 19.26 -15.67
N TYR A 448 -5.48 18.53 -16.48
CA TYR A 448 -5.38 18.47 -17.93
C TYR A 448 -6.63 19.05 -18.57
N ARG A 449 -6.46 19.72 -19.70
CA ARG A 449 -7.55 20.20 -20.56
C ARG A 449 -7.26 19.84 -22.01
N ASN A 450 -8.19 19.18 -22.69
CA ASN A 450 -8.03 18.69 -24.07
C ASN A 450 -6.69 17.95 -24.26
N ALA A 451 -6.42 16.98 -23.38
CA ALA A 451 -5.16 16.23 -23.27
C ALA A 451 -3.89 17.05 -22.91
N VAL A 452 -3.97 18.38 -22.75
CA VAL A 452 -2.81 19.23 -22.43
C VAL A 452 -2.70 19.45 -20.92
N LEU A 453 -1.50 19.27 -20.36
CA LEU A 453 -1.24 19.55 -18.95
C LEU A 453 -1.27 21.06 -18.68
N MET A 454 -2.26 21.51 -17.92
CA MET A 454 -2.43 22.91 -17.56
C MET A 454 -1.69 23.25 -16.27
N LYS A 455 -1.84 22.42 -15.23
CA LYS A 455 -1.15 22.61 -13.94
C LYS A 455 -0.63 21.27 -13.41
N PRO A 456 0.69 21.17 -13.12
CA PRO A 456 1.27 19.96 -12.53
C PRO A 456 0.93 19.80 -11.04
N GLN A 457 0.54 20.88 -10.35
CA GLN A 457 0.03 20.86 -8.99
C GLN A 457 -1.05 21.92 -8.81
N VAL A 458 -2.29 21.48 -8.64
CA VAL A 458 -3.42 22.34 -8.28
C VAL A 458 -3.35 22.62 -6.77
N LYS A 459 -3.26 23.89 -6.38
CA LYS A 459 -3.27 24.32 -4.97
C LYS A 459 -4.66 24.74 -4.48
N ASN A 460 -5.47 25.31 -5.36
CA ASN A 460 -6.84 25.75 -5.08
C ASN A 460 -7.68 25.66 -6.36
N ILE A 461 -8.85 25.04 -6.27
CA ILE A 461 -9.79 24.88 -7.40
C ILE A 461 -10.43 26.22 -7.78
N LEU A 462 -10.62 27.14 -6.82
CA LEU A 462 -11.22 28.45 -7.05
C LEU A 462 -10.33 29.38 -7.89
N GLN A 463 -9.03 29.09 -8.00
CA GLN A 463 -8.08 29.85 -8.82
C GLN A 463 -7.95 29.31 -10.26
N LEU A 464 -8.81 28.37 -10.67
CA LEU A 464 -8.87 27.86 -12.04
C LEU A 464 -9.75 28.80 -12.88
N SER A 465 -9.31 30.05 -13.04
CA SER A 465 -10.01 31.20 -13.65
C SER A 465 -10.35 31.07 -15.15
N THR A 466 -10.28 29.87 -15.72
CA THR A 466 -10.56 29.59 -17.14
C THR A 466 -11.67 28.54 -17.31
N MET A 467 -12.37 28.16 -16.24
CA MET A 467 -13.60 27.36 -16.33
C MET A 467 -14.82 28.28 -16.18
N THR A 468 -15.37 28.74 -17.30
CA THR A 468 -16.68 29.42 -17.33
C THR A 468 -17.76 28.61 -16.61
N CYS A 469 -17.71 27.27 -16.64
CA CYS A 469 -18.64 26.40 -15.90
C CYS A 469 -18.45 26.34 -14.37
N VAL A 470 -17.23 26.54 -13.83
CA VAL A 470 -16.98 26.37 -12.39
C VAL A 470 -17.46 27.58 -11.60
N ILE A 471 -17.33 28.78 -12.17
CA ILE A 471 -17.85 30.01 -11.57
C ILE A 471 -19.38 29.93 -11.48
N CYS A 472 -20.06 29.50 -12.55
CA CYS A 472 -21.51 29.32 -12.54
C CYS A 472 -21.97 28.24 -11.53
N TYR A 473 -21.28 27.10 -11.43
CA TYR A 473 -21.63 26.04 -10.47
C TYR A 473 -21.42 26.47 -9.01
N VAL A 474 -20.28 27.11 -8.70
CA VAL A 474 -20.00 27.61 -7.34
C VAL A 474 -21.01 28.68 -6.94
N PHE A 475 -21.35 29.62 -7.84
CA PHE A 475 -22.34 30.65 -7.56
C PHE A 475 -23.78 30.13 -7.49
N CYS A 476 -24.10 29.02 -8.17
CA CYS A 476 -25.38 28.34 -8.02
C CYS A 476 -25.50 27.67 -6.63
N VAL A 477 -24.45 27.00 -6.16
CA VAL A 477 -24.38 26.43 -4.79
C VAL A 477 -24.42 27.50 -3.70
N ASP A 478 -23.73 28.62 -3.93
CA ASP A 478 -23.69 29.76 -2.99
C ASP A 478 -24.87 30.74 -3.20
N SER A 479 -25.84 30.42 -4.06
CA SER A 479 -26.97 31.30 -4.37
C SER A 479 -27.88 31.51 -3.17
N CYS A 480 -28.38 32.74 -3.00
CA CYS A 480 -29.35 33.07 -1.98
C CYS A 480 -30.55 33.79 -2.58
N GLU A 481 -31.72 33.36 -2.16
CA GLU A 481 -32.96 34.05 -2.50
C GLU A 481 -33.15 35.23 -1.53
N LEU A 482 -33.23 36.45 -2.07
CA LEU A 482 -33.40 37.68 -1.31
C LEU A 482 -34.83 38.20 -1.39
N THR A 483 -35.25 38.92 -0.36
CA THR A 483 -36.54 39.59 -0.26
C THR A 483 -36.32 41.01 0.28
N LEU A 484 -36.98 42.01 -0.31
CA LEU A 484 -36.81 43.41 0.09
C LEU A 484 -37.60 43.71 1.38
N ASP A 485 -36.94 44.36 2.34
CA ASP A 485 -37.53 44.67 3.64
C ASP A 485 -38.40 45.94 3.57
N ARG A 486 -39.72 45.73 3.58
CA ARG A 486 -40.72 46.81 3.63
C ARG A 486 -40.56 47.75 4.82
N ASN A 487 -39.94 47.31 5.92
CA ASN A 487 -39.66 48.18 7.06
C ASN A 487 -38.53 49.17 6.78
N THR A 488 -37.61 48.82 5.87
CA THR A 488 -36.51 49.70 5.46
C THR A 488 -36.87 50.61 4.29
N ALA A 489 -37.76 50.16 3.40
CA ALA A 489 -38.08 50.87 2.16
C ALA A 489 -38.54 52.33 2.38
N ASN A 490 -37.92 53.28 1.68
CA ASN A 490 -38.38 54.67 1.69
C ASN A 490 -39.82 54.80 1.16
N LYS A 491 -40.53 55.85 1.59
CA LYS A 491 -41.92 56.10 1.14
C LYS A 491 -42.01 56.30 -0.38
N ARG A 492 -40.94 56.69 -1.08
CA ARG A 492 -40.89 56.78 -2.55
C ARG A 492 -40.51 55.49 -3.26
N VAL A 493 -40.32 54.39 -2.53
CA VAL A 493 -40.01 53.07 -3.12
C VAL A 493 -41.25 52.20 -3.02
N LEU A 494 -41.88 51.91 -4.15
CA LEU A 494 -42.96 50.94 -4.25
C LEU A 494 -42.37 49.53 -4.33
N LEU A 495 -42.69 48.70 -3.34
CA LEU A 495 -42.44 47.26 -3.36
C LEU A 495 -43.63 46.50 -3.95
N SER A 496 -43.35 45.63 -4.92
CA SER A 496 -44.34 44.77 -5.58
C SER A 496 -43.78 43.36 -5.82
N ASN A 497 -44.63 42.46 -6.33
CA ASN A 497 -44.28 41.06 -6.63
C ASN A 497 -43.62 40.35 -5.43
N ASP A 498 -44.36 40.23 -4.32
CA ASP A 498 -43.88 39.63 -3.06
C ASP A 498 -42.57 40.23 -2.54
N ASN A 499 -42.42 41.56 -2.69
CA ASN A 499 -41.23 42.33 -2.34
C ASN A 499 -39.96 41.87 -3.09
N LYS A 500 -40.09 41.34 -4.30
CA LYS A 500 -38.97 41.06 -5.20
C LYS A 500 -38.68 42.20 -6.16
N VAL A 501 -39.60 43.16 -6.31
CA VAL A 501 -39.45 44.33 -7.18
C VAL A 501 -39.52 45.61 -6.35
N ALA A 502 -38.53 46.49 -6.53
CA ALA A 502 -38.56 47.86 -6.03
C ALA A 502 -38.58 48.84 -7.20
N THR A 503 -39.51 49.81 -7.16
CA THR A 503 -39.62 50.88 -8.16
C THR A 503 -39.67 52.23 -7.46
N CYS A 504 -38.87 53.19 -7.93
CA CYS A 504 -38.90 54.55 -7.43
C CYS A 504 -40.06 55.32 -8.06
N VAL A 505 -41.02 55.76 -7.23
CA VAL A 505 -42.21 56.50 -7.66
C VAL A 505 -42.17 57.94 -7.13
N ASN A 506 -43.04 58.81 -7.66
CA ASN A 506 -43.11 60.22 -7.27
C ASN A 506 -44.16 60.52 -6.18
N TRP A 507 -44.86 59.50 -5.66
CA TRP A 507 -45.79 59.60 -4.53
C TRP A 507 -45.38 58.70 -3.36
N ASP A 508 -45.78 59.10 -2.16
CA ASP A 508 -45.48 58.36 -0.94
C ASP A 508 -46.37 57.13 -0.79
N GLN A 509 -45.74 55.99 -0.51
CA GLN A 509 -46.40 54.74 -0.19
C GLN A 509 -46.96 54.77 1.23
N PRO A 510 -48.12 54.13 1.49
CA PRO A 510 -48.75 54.08 2.80
C PRO A 510 -48.04 53.09 3.74
N TYR A 511 -46.74 53.27 3.94
CA TYR A 511 -45.93 52.47 4.83
C TYR A 511 -45.95 53.07 6.25
N PRO A 512 -46.23 52.27 7.29
CA PRO A 512 -46.16 52.75 8.68
C PRO A 512 -44.77 53.27 9.02
N ASP A 513 -44.70 54.27 9.89
CA ASP A 513 -43.40 54.76 10.36
C ASP A 513 -42.68 53.64 11.11
N ASN A 514 -41.42 53.40 10.72
CA ASN A 514 -40.55 52.39 11.31
C ASN A 514 -39.18 53.03 11.53
N PRO A 515 -38.52 52.82 12.68
CA PRO A 515 -37.17 53.30 12.90
C PRO A 515 -36.24 52.92 11.74
N ALA A 516 -36.20 51.66 11.31
CA ALA A 516 -35.29 51.19 10.27
C ALA A 516 -35.53 51.74 8.85
N ARG A 517 -36.52 52.64 8.65
CA ARG A 517 -36.92 53.16 7.34
C ARG A 517 -35.98 54.25 6.84
N TYR A 518 -35.54 54.14 5.59
CA TYR A 518 -34.86 55.24 4.90
C TYR A 518 -35.81 56.43 4.76
N ARG A 519 -35.44 57.59 5.32
CA ARG A 519 -36.29 58.80 5.29
C ARG A 519 -35.99 59.73 4.11
N ILE A 520 -34.72 59.82 3.73
CA ILE A 520 -34.23 60.85 2.79
C ILE A 520 -34.03 60.27 1.39
N SER A 521 -33.26 59.18 1.28
CA SER A 521 -32.95 58.54 0.00
C SER A 521 -34.04 57.54 -0.39
N ALA A 522 -34.34 57.44 -1.69
CA ALA A 522 -35.21 56.40 -2.23
C ALA A 522 -34.44 55.06 -2.24
N SER A 523 -34.35 54.40 -1.08
CA SER A 523 -33.55 53.20 -0.89
C SER A 523 -34.32 52.09 -0.17
N VAL A 524 -33.84 50.86 -0.30
CA VAL A 524 -34.36 49.67 0.38
C VAL A 524 -33.24 48.63 0.57
N ALA A 525 -33.31 47.85 1.66
CA ALA A 525 -32.37 46.76 1.94
C ALA A 525 -33.07 45.38 1.95
N SER A 526 -32.29 44.30 1.89
CA SER A 526 -32.80 42.93 2.03
C SER A 526 -33.15 42.57 3.47
N ILE A 527 -34.07 41.61 3.64
CA ILE A 527 -34.39 41.00 4.93
C ILE A 527 -33.25 40.06 5.35
N GLU A 528 -32.77 39.26 4.40
CA GLU A 528 -31.80 38.20 4.62
C GLU A 528 -30.37 38.77 4.75
N PRO A 529 -29.59 38.32 5.75
CA PRO A 529 -28.19 38.67 5.89
C PRO A 529 -27.31 37.87 4.91
N LEU A 530 -26.31 38.53 4.32
CA LEU A 530 -25.28 37.94 3.49
C LEU A 530 -24.14 37.39 4.38
N THR A 531 -24.40 36.25 5.03
CA THR A 531 -23.42 35.54 5.87
C THR A 531 -22.71 34.41 5.14
N GLY A 532 -21.39 34.28 5.36
CA GLY A 532 -20.55 33.30 4.67
C GLY A 532 -20.30 33.68 3.22
N ARG A 533 -20.43 32.72 2.30
CA ARG A 533 -20.37 32.93 0.85
C ARG A 533 -21.78 32.97 0.28
N ARG A 534 -22.15 34.08 -0.36
CA ARG A 534 -23.49 34.32 -0.87
C ARG A 534 -23.45 34.96 -2.24
N TYR A 535 -24.32 34.49 -3.13
CA TYR A 535 -24.51 35.02 -4.47
C TYR A 535 -25.97 35.42 -4.70
N PHE A 536 -26.21 36.60 -5.26
CA PHE A 536 -27.55 36.98 -5.73
C PHE A 536 -27.48 37.73 -7.06
N GLU A 537 -28.59 37.73 -7.78
CA GLU A 537 -28.73 38.45 -9.04
C GLU A 537 -29.89 39.43 -8.99
N CYS A 538 -29.71 40.56 -9.66
CA CYS A 538 -30.78 41.52 -9.85
C CYS A 538 -30.70 42.15 -11.24
N GLU A 539 -31.85 42.52 -11.78
CA GLU A 539 -31.98 43.22 -13.04
C GLU A 539 -32.45 44.64 -12.75
N TRP A 540 -31.73 45.63 -13.26
CA TRP A 540 -32.04 47.04 -13.02
C TRP A 540 -32.67 47.67 -14.26
N GLY A 541 -33.65 48.56 -14.05
CA GLY A 541 -34.37 49.28 -15.09
C GLY A 541 -34.34 50.79 -14.87
N GLY A 542 -34.58 51.54 -15.95
CA GLY A 542 -34.58 53.01 -15.95
C GLY A 542 -33.22 53.61 -16.30
N VAL A 543 -32.95 54.82 -15.80
CA VAL A 543 -31.76 55.60 -16.18
C VAL A 543 -30.56 55.29 -15.29
N LYS A 544 -30.79 54.98 -14.01
CA LYS A 544 -29.73 54.76 -13.02
C LYS A 544 -30.20 53.91 -11.83
N ALA A 545 -29.40 52.91 -11.45
CA ALA A 545 -29.57 52.15 -10.23
C ALA A 545 -28.25 51.96 -9.48
N GLU A 546 -28.30 51.99 -8.15
CA GLU A 546 -27.13 51.72 -7.29
C GLU A 546 -27.36 50.41 -6.54
N ILE A 547 -26.52 49.42 -6.81
CA ILE A 547 -26.60 48.06 -6.28
C ILE A 547 -25.39 47.83 -5.37
N GLY A 548 -25.61 47.59 -4.08
CA GLY A 548 -24.50 47.49 -3.14
C GLY A 548 -24.76 46.56 -1.97
N VAL A 549 -23.76 46.49 -1.10
CA VAL A 549 -23.82 45.79 0.18
C VAL A 549 -23.46 46.72 1.32
N LEU A 550 -24.19 46.61 2.44
CA LEU A 550 -24.03 47.47 3.61
C LEU A 550 -24.23 46.72 4.93
N CYS A 551 -23.82 47.33 6.03
CA CYS A 551 -24.08 46.85 7.39
C CYS A 551 -25.40 47.41 7.92
N LYS A 552 -26.18 46.61 8.66
CA LYS A 552 -27.50 47.05 9.17
C LYS A 552 -27.43 48.15 10.23
N SER A 553 -26.33 48.26 10.98
CA SER A 553 -26.06 49.40 11.88
C SER A 553 -26.04 50.74 11.12
N SER A 554 -25.51 50.74 9.89
CA SER A 554 -25.44 51.92 9.02
C SER A 554 -26.81 52.44 8.59
N VAL A 555 -27.83 51.58 8.58
CA VAL A 555 -29.23 51.95 8.26
C VAL A 555 -29.86 52.70 9.43
N ILE A 556 -29.48 52.36 10.66
CA ILE A 556 -30.06 52.90 11.89
C ILE A 556 -29.44 54.28 12.23
N ASP A 557 -28.15 54.48 12.00
CA ASP A 557 -27.51 55.79 12.26
C ASP A 557 -27.95 56.88 11.27
N LYS A 558 -28.32 56.51 10.03
CA LYS A 558 -28.86 57.44 9.02
C LYS A 558 -30.28 57.96 9.31
N ILE A 559 -30.92 57.52 10.40
CA ILE A 559 -32.24 58.02 10.84
C ILE A 559 -32.13 59.40 11.52
N ARG A 560 -30.92 59.82 11.95
CA ARG A 560 -30.71 60.95 12.87
C ARG A 560 -30.14 62.26 12.29
N GLY A 561 -29.87 62.39 10.98
CA GLY A 561 -29.25 63.62 10.42
C GLY A 561 -29.77 64.05 9.03
N GLU A 562 -29.71 65.36 8.75
CA GLU A 562 -30.17 66.02 7.52
C GLU A 562 -29.19 65.89 6.33
N LEU A 563 -29.74 65.55 5.15
CA LEU A 563 -29.33 65.81 3.75
C LEU A 563 -28.07 65.13 3.14
N GLY A 564 -28.31 64.21 2.17
CA GLY A 564 -27.39 63.78 1.10
C GLY A 564 -27.74 62.38 0.47
N PRO A 565 -27.61 62.15 -0.86
CA PRO A 565 -27.49 60.77 -1.39
C PRO A 565 -26.22 60.14 -0.82
N TRP A 566 -26.20 58.84 -0.46
CA TRP A 566 -25.14 57.97 0.15
C TRP A 566 -23.85 58.56 0.74
N PHE A 567 -23.29 59.57 0.10
CA PHE A 567 -22.23 60.46 0.51
C PHE A 567 -22.53 61.08 1.87
N GLU A 568 -21.52 60.90 2.73
CA GLU A 568 -21.32 61.56 4.01
C GLU A 568 -21.85 60.81 5.25
N HIS A 569 -20.89 60.12 5.89
CA HIS A 569 -20.79 59.69 7.30
C HIS A 569 -20.90 58.18 7.61
N SER A 570 -19.72 57.66 7.98
CA SER A 570 -19.36 56.53 8.86
C SER A 570 -20.19 55.24 8.79
N GLU A 571 -19.88 54.39 7.82
CA GLU A 571 -19.62 52.94 7.94
C GLU A 571 -19.30 52.39 6.54
N LYS A 572 -18.41 51.40 6.41
CA LYS A 572 -17.90 50.97 5.09
C LYS A 572 -19.03 50.38 4.24
N THR A 573 -19.33 51.01 3.10
CA THR A 573 -20.33 50.54 2.14
C THR A 573 -19.74 50.55 0.74
N CYS A 574 -20.05 49.54 -0.06
CA CYS A 574 -19.61 49.47 -1.45
C CYS A 574 -20.79 49.21 -2.38
N CYS A 575 -20.86 49.95 -3.47
CA CYS A 575 -21.91 49.81 -4.47
C CYS A 575 -21.36 49.94 -5.89
N LEU A 576 -22.04 49.28 -6.81
CA LEU A 576 -21.94 49.48 -8.23
C LEU A 576 -23.08 50.38 -8.68
N THR A 577 -22.74 51.53 -9.22
CA THR A 577 -23.68 52.41 -9.90
C THR A 577 -23.79 52.01 -11.36
N CYS A 578 -24.98 51.59 -11.78
CA CYS A 578 -25.27 51.21 -13.15
C CYS A 578 -26.06 52.32 -13.84
N CYS A 579 -25.50 52.87 -14.92
CA CYS A 579 -26.18 53.76 -15.86
C CYS A 579 -26.12 53.14 -17.27
N THR A 580 -26.98 53.62 -18.18
CA THR A 580 -27.03 53.11 -19.57
C THR A 580 -25.73 53.33 -20.35
N ASP A 581 -24.94 54.34 -19.98
CA ASP A 581 -23.73 54.77 -20.66
C ASP A 581 -22.42 54.42 -19.92
N LYS A 582 -22.48 54.18 -18.60
CA LYS A 582 -21.30 53.88 -17.79
C LYS A 582 -21.64 53.15 -16.49
N TYR A 583 -20.74 52.28 -16.04
CA TYR A 583 -20.79 51.70 -14.70
C TYR A 583 -19.68 52.33 -13.85
N THR A 584 -19.98 52.66 -12.59
CA THR A 584 -19.00 53.23 -11.66
C THR A 584 -19.06 52.46 -10.35
N PHE A 585 -17.95 51.85 -9.93
CA PHE A 585 -17.83 51.29 -8.60
C PHE A 585 -17.47 52.38 -7.60
N SER A 586 -18.13 52.36 -6.45
CA SER A 586 -17.92 53.33 -5.36
C SER A 586 -17.73 52.59 -4.04
N CYS A 587 -16.69 52.92 -3.29
CA CYS A 587 -16.55 52.48 -1.91
C CYS A 587 -16.46 53.68 -0.97
N LEU A 588 -17.32 53.69 0.04
CA LEU A 588 -17.39 54.69 1.09
C LEU A 588 -16.79 54.12 2.37
N GLY A 589 -15.99 54.91 3.09
CA GLY A 589 -15.38 54.55 4.37
C GLY A 589 -13.89 54.15 4.35
N ASP A 590 -13.31 53.86 3.18
CA ASP A 590 -11.85 53.81 2.94
C ASP A 590 -11.49 54.86 1.88
N ASN A 591 -11.05 56.04 2.31
CA ASN A 591 -10.59 57.14 1.43
C ASN A 591 -11.56 57.61 0.32
N ASN A 592 -12.81 57.16 0.32
CA ASN A 592 -13.87 57.46 -0.65
C ASN A 592 -13.37 57.56 -2.10
N PHE A 593 -13.41 56.46 -2.84
CA PHE A 593 -12.95 56.44 -4.23
C PHE A 593 -14.00 55.86 -5.18
N HIS A 594 -13.88 56.28 -6.44
CA HIS A 594 -14.72 55.85 -7.55
C HIS A 594 -13.84 55.31 -8.68
N ILE A 595 -14.27 54.21 -9.30
CA ILE A 595 -13.60 53.61 -10.45
C ILE A 595 -14.62 53.42 -11.56
N ASP A 596 -14.30 53.94 -12.74
CA ASP A 596 -15.09 53.70 -13.94
C ASP A 596 -14.84 52.29 -14.47
N ILE A 597 -15.93 51.59 -14.73
CA ILE A 597 -15.95 50.20 -15.22
C ILE A 597 -16.65 50.22 -16.59
N PRO A 598 -16.14 49.45 -17.57
CA PRO A 598 -16.83 49.30 -18.85
C PRO A 598 -18.30 48.88 -18.66
N PRO A 599 -19.26 49.57 -19.31
CA PRO A 599 -20.67 49.19 -19.22
C PRO A 599 -20.90 47.82 -19.85
N SER A 600 -21.94 47.12 -19.40
CA SER A 600 -22.34 45.84 -19.97
C SER A 600 -23.57 45.98 -20.87
N ALA A 601 -23.65 45.13 -21.90
CA ALA A 601 -24.83 44.97 -22.74
C ALA A 601 -26.03 44.34 -21.98
N SER A 602 -25.79 43.76 -20.80
CA SER A 602 -26.84 43.21 -19.94
C SER A 602 -27.12 44.11 -18.73
N GLN A 603 -28.41 44.28 -18.45
CA GLN A 603 -28.93 44.96 -17.26
C GLN A 603 -29.03 44.04 -16.03
N ARG A 604 -28.64 42.77 -16.16
CA ARG A 604 -28.60 41.81 -15.05
C ARG A 604 -27.20 41.77 -14.42
N ILE A 605 -27.16 42.01 -13.12
CA ILE A 605 -25.95 42.10 -12.29
C ILE A 605 -25.97 41.00 -11.24
N GLY A 606 -24.88 40.22 -11.21
CA GLY A 606 -24.60 39.22 -10.18
C GLY A 606 -23.64 39.80 -9.13
N VAL A 607 -23.94 39.57 -7.87
CA VAL A 607 -23.13 40.03 -6.73
C VAL A 607 -22.73 38.84 -5.89
N TYR A 608 -21.43 38.59 -5.78
CA TYR A 608 -20.85 37.56 -4.93
C TYR A 608 -20.18 38.19 -3.71
N VAL A 609 -20.57 37.74 -2.52
CA VAL A 609 -19.99 38.19 -1.24
C VAL A 609 -19.33 36.99 -0.58
N ASP A 610 -18.03 37.07 -0.33
CA ASP A 610 -17.34 36.18 0.60
C ASP A 610 -17.03 36.97 1.87
N ALA A 611 -17.91 36.83 2.86
CA ALA A 611 -17.79 37.52 4.14
C ALA A 611 -16.64 36.98 5.01
N GLU A 612 -16.09 35.79 4.72
CA GLU A 612 -14.92 35.27 5.44
C GLU A 612 -13.62 35.82 4.84
N ALA A 613 -13.57 35.92 3.51
CA ALA A 613 -12.44 36.50 2.78
C ALA A 613 -12.50 38.03 2.65
N ASP A 614 -13.56 38.67 3.16
CA ASP A 614 -13.75 40.13 3.13
C ASP A 614 -13.72 40.67 1.68
N THR A 615 -14.41 39.96 0.76
CA THR A 615 -14.48 40.31 -0.67
C THR A 615 -15.90 40.45 -1.20
N VAL A 616 -16.10 41.40 -2.10
CA VAL A 616 -17.34 41.60 -2.88
C VAL A 616 -16.98 41.68 -4.35
N SER A 617 -17.61 40.85 -5.17
CA SER A 617 -17.38 40.80 -6.61
C SER A 617 -18.67 41.04 -7.39
N PHE A 618 -18.59 41.87 -8.42
CA PHE A 618 -19.68 42.21 -9.32
C PHE A 618 -19.45 41.55 -10.68
N TYR A 619 -20.53 41.03 -11.25
CA TYR A 619 -20.55 40.35 -12.53
C TYR A 619 -21.69 40.89 -13.37
N SER A 620 -21.50 40.95 -14.69
CA SER A 620 -22.61 41.05 -15.62
C SER A 620 -23.06 39.65 -16.02
N VAL A 621 -24.39 39.45 -16.00
CA VAL A 621 -25.03 38.18 -16.30
C VAL A 621 -25.69 38.28 -17.67
N SER A 622 -25.25 37.50 -18.65
CA SER A 622 -25.89 37.42 -19.98
C SER A 622 -26.15 35.96 -20.32
N SER A 623 -27.42 35.59 -20.46
CA SER A 623 -27.86 34.19 -20.55
C SER A 623 -27.26 33.37 -19.40
N ASP A 624 -26.38 32.40 -19.68
CA ASP A 624 -25.72 31.53 -18.69
C ASP A 624 -24.24 31.89 -18.46
N THR A 625 -23.83 33.08 -18.92
CA THR A 625 -22.44 33.55 -18.87
C THR A 625 -22.28 34.69 -17.86
N LEU A 626 -21.31 34.52 -16.98
CA LEU A 626 -20.89 35.52 -16.00
C LEU A 626 -19.61 36.20 -16.46
N THR A 627 -19.70 37.51 -16.72
CA THR A 627 -18.54 38.35 -17.05
C THR A 627 -18.15 39.15 -15.82
N HIS A 628 -16.94 38.94 -15.31
CA HIS A 628 -16.42 39.69 -14.16
C HIS A 628 -16.34 41.19 -14.50
N LEU A 629 -16.93 42.03 -13.64
CA LEU A 629 -16.87 43.48 -13.76
C LEU A 629 -15.81 44.04 -12.83
N TYR A 630 -15.90 43.72 -11.53
CA TYR A 630 -14.98 44.26 -10.53
C TYR A 630 -14.99 43.44 -9.25
N THR A 631 -13.85 43.32 -8.57
CA THR A 631 -13.76 42.75 -7.22
C THR A 631 -13.13 43.77 -6.30
N TYR A 632 -13.76 43.96 -5.16
CA TYR A 632 -13.27 44.78 -4.08
C TYR A 632 -12.96 43.93 -2.85
N THR A 633 -11.81 44.18 -2.24
CA THR A 633 -11.36 43.49 -1.03
C THR A 633 -11.21 44.53 0.07
N THR A 634 -12.00 44.40 1.14
CA THR A 634 -11.98 45.31 2.28
C THR A 634 -12.45 44.60 3.54
N THR A 635 -11.83 44.90 4.68
CA THR A 635 -12.34 44.44 5.98
C THR A 635 -13.62 45.19 6.32
N PHE A 636 -14.74 44.46 6.42
CA PHE A 636 -16.02 45.00 6.87
C PHE A 636 -16.06 44.99 8.41
N PRO A 637 -16.10 46.17 9.07
CA PRO A 637 -15.94 46.26 10.52
C PRO A 637 -17.14 45.70 11.30
N VAL A 638 -18.31 45.62 10.66
CA VAL A 638 -19.55 45.13 11.25
C VAL A 638 -20.15 44.06 10.34
N LYS A 639 -20.61 42.95 10.92
CA LYS A 639 -21.29 41.85 10.23
C LYS A 639 -22.59 41.55 10.98
N PRO A 640 -23.66 41.07 10.31
CA PRO A 640 -23.71 40.67 8.91
C PRO A 640 -23.94 41.82 7.91
N LEU A 641 -23.59 41.56 6.65
CA LEU A 641 -23.87 42.43 5.50
C LEU A 641 -25.28 42.18 4.96
N TYR A 642 -25.84 43.15 4.23
CA TYR A 642 -27.15 43.10 3.60
C TYR A 642 -27.07 43.67 2.19
N ALA A 643 -27.86 43.14 1.27
CA ALA A 643 -28.01 43.75 -0.05
C ALA A 643 -28.82 45.04 0.07
N ALA A 644 -28.44 46.07 -0.67
CA ALA A 644 -29.11 47.36 -0.65
C ALA A 644 -29.16 48.00 -2.02
N PHE A 645 -30.27 48.69 -2.27
CA PHE A 645 -30.60 49.27 -3.55
C PHE A 645 -31.01 50.73 -3.36
N ASN A 646 -30.52 51.61 -4.22
CA ASN A 646 -30.88 53.01 -4.22
C ASN A 646 -31.21 53.55 -5.61
N PHE A 647 -32.17 54.45 -5.61
CA PHE A 647 -32.73 55.07 -6.79
C PHE A 647 -32.56 56.59 -6.68
N THR A 648 -32.16 57.21 -7.78
CA THR A 648 -31.93 58.67 -7.85
C THR A 648 -32.96 59.39 -8.71
N MET A 649 -33.73 58.66 -9.51
CA MET A 649 -34.74 59.19 -10.41
C MET A 649 -36.01 58.33 -10.35
N HIS A 650 -37.15 58.95 -10.68
CA HIS A 650 -38.42 58.23 -10.84
C HIS A 650 -38.33 57.20 -11.96
N ASP A 651 -39.17 56.16 -11.87
CA ASP A 651 -39.27 55.03 -12.80
C ASP A 651 -38.02 54.13 -12.88
N CYS A 652 -36.99 54.39 -12.08
CA CYS A 652 -35.88 53.46 -11.89
C CYS A 652 -36.34 52.29 -11.01
N SER A 653 -35.95 51.08 -11.39
CA SER A 653 -36.41 49.86 -10.72
C SER A 653 -35.29 48.83 -10.57
N VAL A 654 -35.45 47.94 -9.60
CA VAL A 654 -34.65 46.72 -9.45
C VAL A 654 -35.59 45.54 -9.24
N VAL A 655 -35.32 44.47 -9.97
CA VAL A 655 -36.00 43.18 -9.88
C VAL A 655 -34.98 42.17 -9.36
N LEU A 656 -35.27 41.54 -8.21
CA LEU A 656 -34.47 40.42 -7.71
C LEU A 656 -34.74 39.20 -8.60
N CYS A 657 -33.67 38.62 -9.16
CA CYS A 657 -33.78 37.50 -10.07
C CYS A 657 -33.64 36.17 -9.32
N LYS A 658 -34.35 35.15 -9.81
CA LYS A 658 -34.08 33.77 -9.41
C LYS A 658 -32.83 33.29 -10.14
N VAL A 659 -31.83 32.86 -9.38
CA VAL A 659 -30.65 32.16 -9.92
C VAL A 659 -31.12 30.75 -10.30
N THR A 660 -31.01 30.42 -11.58
CA THR A 660 -31.50 29.14 -12.15
C THR A 660 -30.36 28.28 -12.63
#